data_AF-A0A914HUZ8-F1
#
_entry.id   AF-A0A914HUZ8-F1
#
_cell.length_a   1.000
_cell.length_b   1.000
_cell.length_c   1.000
_cell.angle_alpha   90.00
_cell.angle_beta   90.00
_cell.angle_gamma   90.00
#
_symmetry.space_group_name_H-M   'P 1'
#
loop_
_entity.id
_entity.type
_entity.pdbx_description
1 polymer ?
#
loop_
_entity_poly.entity_id
_entity_poly.type
_entity_poly.pdbx_seq_one_letter_code
_entity_poly.pdbx_strand_id
1 'polypeptide(L)'
;MDDVEQPLELVSVCPSCLENGITKMIVINIPFYQRVIVMSFNCDHCGHRNSNLQPGEQAQEFGTEIVLKVQKPDDLNRTIVRSEYGNIEIPELELTIPANSASGGLTTVEGVVHSVIQDLQHTQHLRRTQLSKLLSLDFSWTLKLRDPSGHCFIQNPDPFHVDPSSITSHYYRSLEEDKVLGLIDDYAVEKQSKQLTEGDISDGEWNSYDDVKNEVLHFASQCSACGSPSDTRMKSTDIPYFQTVIIMSSDCDHCGFKSNEVKSGGATQENGCKLTLRIEENVDLTRDLLKSDTCQIIIPELEIEMGQGVLPSRFTTVEGLISACNGGAEEKERLVLVLDDPAGNSYIQSLTAHLEDERLQKEFYTRTHEQNEELGLNDMKLNHVINSFPDKKSIFLLLGKGDEKALLICNKQAFEEELLLVSDWLSKSKLHFIASNDRFGSFELTLPPESNQVKTTFIYPATEWDIQKYSRQTPFILYETPDDYKNITLNYLLEIDYVKQLKWVYNFLEKKSEADRIVFEDDDKKNGFVLAPDLKWNGSNVDELYLLAIVNRRDLRSVRDLTVDELPLLENIRDQSAKLVKEKYGLGQSQLKMYFHYQPTFYHLHVHVVTLKYEAPGWGGFSILLQSAIDNIKNYAKFYQKATLPFVGKETHSLTQKFFEAGRV
;
A
#
# COMPACT_ATOMS: atom_id res chain seq x y z
N MET A 1 23.44 -3.02 -23.47
CA MET A 1 24.53 -2.48 -22.63
C MET A 1 24.49 -0.98 -22.85
N ASP A 2 24.39 -0.22 -21.77
CA ASP A 2 24.18 1.25 -21.69
C ASP A 2 22.71 1.68 -21.50
N ASP A 3 22.16 1.38 -20.31
CA ASP A 3 21.09 2.16 -19.64
C ASP A 3 21.32 2.03 -18.13
N VAL A 4 22.32 2.76 -17.61
CA VAL A 4 22.53 2.92 -16.17
C VAL A 4 22.16 4.37 -15.87
N GLU A 5 21.14 4.60 -15.03
CA GLU A 5 20.85 5.92 -14.48
C GLU A 5 22.14 6.56 -13.98
N GLN A 6 22.39 7.83 -14.32
CA GLN A 6 23.60 8.50 -13.83
C GLN A 6 23.57 8.54 -12.30
N PRO A 7 24.61 8.03 -11.61
CA PRO A 7 24.64 8.02 -10.15
C PRO A 7 24.52 9.45 -9.62
N LEU A 8 23.59 9.68 -8.68
CA LEU A 8 23.53 10.95 -7.96
C LEU A 8 24.77 11.05 -7.05
N GLU A 9 25.66 12.00 -7.33
CA GLU A 9 26.88 12.22 -6.55
C GLU A 9 26.64 13.30 -5.47
N LEU A 10 26.90 12.94 -4.22
CA LEU A 10 26.78 13.81 -3.05
C LEU A 10 28.13 13.86 -2.32
N VAL A 11 28.50 15.03 -1.82
CA VAL A 11 29.66 15.17 -0.94
C VAL A 11 29.25 14.76 0.48
N SER A 12 29.96 13.81 1.07
CA SER A 12 29.67 13.29 2.42
C SER A 12 30.94 13.26 3.26
N VAL A 13 30.80 13.49 4.57
CA VAL A 13 31.93 13.46 5.50
C VAL A 13 32.39 12.02 5.71
N CYS A 14 33.69 11.75 5.57
CA CYS A 14 34.25 10.44 5.82
C CYS A 14 34.19 10.09 7.32
N PRO A 15 33.57 8.98 7.73
CA PRO A 15 33.52 8.60 9.14
C PRO A 15 34.90 8.19 9.70
N SER A 16 35.88 7.89 8.83
CA SER A 16 37.21 7.45 9.24
C SER A 16 38.20 8.61 9.42
N CYS A 17 38.23 9.57 8.49
CA CYS A 17 39.19 10.68 8.53
C CYS A 17 38.57 12.07 8.66
N LEU A 18 37.23 12.17 8.72
CA LEU A 18 36.45 13.41 8.86
C LEU A 18 36.60 14.44 7.73
N GLU A 19 37.35 14.10 6.68
CA GLU A 19 37.43 14.88 5.44
C GLU A 19 36.30 14.50 4.47
N ASN A 20 36.05 15.35 3.47
CA ASN A 20 34.99 15.09 2.49
C ASN A 20 35.36 13.94 1.54
N GLY A 21 34.44 13.01 1.36
CA GLY A 21 34.43 12.01 0.29
C GLY A 21 33.18 12.15 -0.60
N ILE A 22 33.05 11.25 -1.56
CA ILE A 22 31.96 11.25 -2.54
C ILE A 22 31.09 10.02 -2.30
N THR A 23 29.80 10.23 -2.03
CA THR A 23 28.77 9.20 -2.04
C THR A 23 28.06 9.21 -3.38
N LYS A 24 28.10 8.09 -4.09
CA LYS A 24 27.33 7.85 -5.31
C LYS A 24 26.07 7.06 -4.94
N MET A 25 24.91 7.58 -5.28
CA MET A 25 23.64 6.89 -5.06
C MET A 25 23.07 6.44 -6.40
N ILE A 26 22.65 5.19 -6.46
CA ILE A 26 22.02 4.59 -7.64
C ILE A 26 20.76 3.89 -7.15
N VAL A 27 19.62 4.21 -7.75
CA VAL A 27 18.40 3.42 -7.53
C VAL A 27 18.49 2.22 -8.45
N ILE A 28 18.44 1.01 -7.87
CA ILE A 28 18.38 -0.21 -8.66
C ILE A 28 17.02 -0.87 -8.43
N ASN A 29 16.42 -1.33 -9.52
CA ASN A 29 15.23 -2.16 -9.48
C ASN A 29 15.67 -3.62 -9.43
N ILE A 30 15.36 -4.32 -8.33
CA ILE A 30 15.63 -5.76 -8.23
C ILE A 30 14.36 -6.46 -8.73
N PRO A 31 14.41 -7.23 -9.83
CA PRO A 31 13.24 -7.94 -10.34
C PRO A 31 12.59 -8.81 -9.27
N PHE A 32 11.26 -8.72 -9.15
CA PHE A 32 10.45 -9.42 -8.14
C PHE A 32 10.72 -8.99 -6.68
N TYR A 33 11.40 -7.86 -6.49
CA TYR A 33 11.54 -7.15 -5.22
C TYR A 33 11.26 -5.64 -5.39
N GLN A 34 11.28 -4.85 -4.31
CA GLN A 34 11.06 -3.41 -4.31
C GLN A 34 12.30 -2.61 -4.78
N ARG A 35 12.12 -1.31 -5.02
CA ARG A 35 13.22 -0.39 -5.37
C ARG A 35 14.17 -0.21 -4.18
N VAL A 36 15.47 -0.36 -4.44
CA VAL A 36 16.52 -0.14 -3.42
C VAL A 36 17.51 0.92 -3.86
N ILE A 37 17.98 1.70 -2.90
CA ILE A 37 18.97 2.76 -3.10
C ILE A 37 20.33 2.20 -2.69
N VAL A 38 21.22 1.99 -3.67
CA VAL A 38 22.62 1.65 -3.41
C VAL A 38 23.40 2.94 -3.21
N MET A 39 23.95 3.15 -2.03
CA MET A 39 24.84 4.25 -1.69
C MET A 39 26.28 3.75 -1.60
N SER A 40 27.13 4.13 -2.55
CA SER A 40 28.56 3.83 -2.54
C SER A 40 29.39 5.07 -2.19
N PHE A 41 29.93 5.10 -0.98
CA PHE A 41 30.87 6.12 -0.52
C PHE A 41 32.33 5.75 -0.84
N ASN A 42 33.09 6.71 -1.36
CA ASN A 42 34.54 6.62 -1.55
C ASN A 42 35.22 7.91 -1.08
N CYS A 43 36.22 7.78 -0.21
CA CYS A 43 37.05 8.88 0.25
C CYS A 43 38.43 8.84 -0.42
N ASP A 44 38.76 9.85 -1.23
CA ASP A 44 40.05 9.92 -1.92
C ASP A 44 41.23 10.26 -0.99
N HIS A 45 40.95 10.76 0.23
CA HIS A 45 41.98 11.15 1.20
C HIS A 45 42.55 9.97 1.99
N CYS A 46 41.70 9.08 2.51
CA CYS A 46 42.12 7.94 3.33
C CYS A 46 41.86 6.58 2.66
N GLY A 47 41.23 6.57 1.48
CA GLY A 47 40.88 5.34 0.76
C GLY A 47 39.71 4.57 1.37
N HIS A 48 39.04 5.10 2.39
CA HIS A 48 37.89 4.44 3.00
C HIS A 48 36.73 4.36 2.00
N ARG A 49 36.13 3.18 1.92
CA ARG A 49 34.98 2.88 1.07
C ARG A 49 33.88 2.26 1.92
N ASN A 50 32.64 2.63 1.63
CA ASN A 50 31.47 2.06 2.25
C ASN A 50 30.39 1.88 1.19
N SER A 51 29.62 0.79 1.26
CA SER A 51 28.47 0.58 0.40
C SER A 51 27.29 0.17 1.28
N ASN A 52 26.22 0.95 1.21
CA ASN A 52 25.01 0.72 1.99
C ASN A 52 23.82 0.64 1.05
N LEU A 53 22.85 -0.21 1.39
CA LEU A 53 21.59 -0.34 0.69
C LEU A 53 20.46 0.11 1.59
N GLN A 54 19.68 1.07 1.10
CA GLN A 54 18.48 1.55 1.79
C GLN A 54 17.22 1.15 1.02
N PRO A 55 16.16 0.68 1.69
CA PRO A 55 14.84 0.56 1.09
C PRO A 55 14.37 1.95 0.62
N GLY A 56 13.78 2.04 -0.58
CA GLY A 56 13.22 3.29 -1.11
C GLY A 56 11.84 3.66 -0.53
N GLU A 57 11.26 2.82 0.33
CA GLU A 57 9.89 2.90 0.84
C GLU A 57 9.85 2.89 2.39
N GLN A 58 8.73 3.33 2.97
CA GLN A 58 8.49 3.25 4.43
C GLN A 58 8.35 1.80 4.88
N ALA A 59 8.66 1.51 6.15
CA ALA A 59 8.48 0.19 6.76
C ALA A 59 7.08 -0.37 6.45
N GLN A 60 7.02 -1.66 6.14
CA GLN A 60 5.78 -2.34 5.79
C GLN A 60 4.85 -2.47 7.01
N GLU A 61 3.59 -2.82 6.77
CA GLU A 61 2.57 -2.98 7.82
C GLU A 61 2.95 -4.08 8.82
N PHE A 62 3.64 -5.12 8.38
CA PHE A 62 4.09 -6.26 9.20
C PHE A 62 5.61 -6.43 9.12
N GLY A 63 6.20 -7.00 10.18
CA GLY A 63 7.56 -7.52 10.10
C GLY A 63 7.58 -8.79 9.25
N THR A 64 8.70 -9.08 8.60
CA THR A 64 8.87 -10.25 7.74
C THR A 64 9.92 -11.19 8.32
N GLU A 65 9.62 -12.48 8.35
CA GLU A 65 10.58 -13.52 8.68
C GLU A 65 10.69 -14.48 7.49
N ILE A 66 11.92 -14.75 7.05
CA ILE A 66 12.21 -15.67 5.95
C ILE A 66 13.07 -16.80 6.48
N VAL A 67 12.62 -18.03 6.33
CA VAL A 67 13.36 -19.24 6.69
C VAL A 67 13.74 -20.00 5.44
N LEU A 68 15.03 -20.06 5.15
CA LEU A 68 15.61 -20.78 4.02
C LEU A 68 16.32 -22.05 4.49
N LYS A 69 15.95 -23.19 3.92
CA LYS A 69 16.67 -24.46 4.10
C LYS A 69 17.65 -24.66 2.95
N VAL A 70 18.95 -24.54 3.25
CA VAL A 70 20.04 -24.64 2.29
C VAL A 70 20.41 -26.10 2.11
N GLN A 71 20.20 -26.65 0.90
CA GLN A 71 20.49 -28.06 0.59
C GLN A 71 21.31 -28.24 -0.69
N LYS A 72 21.12 -27.36 -1.67
CA LYS A 72 21.76 -27.46 -2.99
C LYS A 72 22.75 -26.32 -3.21
N PRO A 73 23.73 -26.49 -4.10
CA PRO A 73 24.63 -25.40 -4.50
C PRO A 73 23.89 -24.16 -5.02
N ASP A 74 22.75 -24.35 -5.68
CA ASP A 74 21.92 -23.23 -6.16
C ASP A 74 21.33 -22.41 -5.01
N ASP A 75 21.11 -23.01 -3.83
CA ASP A 75 20.62 -22.29 -2.66
C ASP A 75 21.68 -21.33 -2.11
N LEU A 76 22.97 -21.66 -2.23
CA LEU A 76 24.07 -20.79 -1.85
C LEU A 76 24.17 -19.54 -2.74
N ASN A 77 23.73 -19.64 -3.98
CA ASN A 77 23.77 -18.57 -4.98
C ASN A 77 22.58 -17.61 -4.88
N ARG A 78 21.59 -17.89 -4.03
CA ARG A 78 20.39 -17.04 -3.88
C ARG A 78 20.78 -15.67 -3.37
N THR A 79 20.28 -14.65 -4.05
CA THR A 79 20.48 -13.26 -3.66
C THR A 79 19.65 -12.95 -2.41
N ILE A 80 20.27 -12.37 -1.39
CA ILE A 80 19.65 -11.90 -0.16
C ILE A 80 19.69 -10.37 -0.15
N VAL A 81 18.54 -9.76 0.10
CA VAL A 81 18.42 -8.35 0.48
C VAL A 81 18.19 -8.30 1.98
N ARG A 82 19.14 -7.70 2.70
CA ARG A 82 19.05 -7.49 4.14
C ARG A 82 18.96 -6.00 4.42
N SER A 83 17.90 -5.56 5.13
CA SER A 83 17.82 -4.20 5.67
C SER A 83 18.76 -4.01 6.86
N GLU A 84 19.02 -2.77 7.25
CA GLU A 84 19.82 -2.44 8.43
C GLU A 84 19.21 -2.96 9.75
N TYR A 85 17.88 -3.18 9.77
CA TYR A 85 17.11 -3.68 10.91
C TYR A 85 16.97 -5.21 10.94
N GLY A 86 17.38 -5.90 9.87
CA GLY A 86 17.24 -7.35 9.74
C GLY A 86 18.28 -8.14 10.53
N ASN A 87 17.85 -9.17 11.24
CA ASN A 87 18.68 -10.13 11.97
C ASN A 87 18.83 -11.41 11.15
N ILE A 88 20.03 -12.00 11.10
CA ILE A 88 20.25 -13.32 10.51
C ILE A 88 20.61 -14.32 11.60
N GLU A 89 20.00 -15.51 11.57
CA GLU A 89 20.29 -16.60 12.48
C GLU A 89 20.59 -17.89 11.71
N ILE A 90 21.61 -18.62 12.14
CA ILE A 90 21.91 -19.99 11.72
C ILE A 90 21.81 -20.87 12.96
N PRO A 91 20.62 -21.46 13.23
CA PRO A 91 20.36 -22.19 14.46
C PRO A 91 21.33 -23.36 14.69
N GLU A 92 21.71 -24.08 13.64
CA GLU A 92 22.60 -25.25 13.74
C GLU A 92 24.02 -24.89 14.23
N LEU A 93 24.40 -23.61 14.16
CA LEU A 93 25.69 -23.12 14.66
C LEU A 93 25.54 -22.18 15.86
N GLU A 94 24.33 -21.99 16.39
CA GLU A 94 24.01 -21.00 17.43
C GLU A 94 24.58 -19.60 17.07
N LEU A 95 24.51 -19.25 15.80
CA LEU A 95 25.09 -18.02 15.26
C LEU A 95 23.97 -17.01 14.97
N THR A 96 24.04 -15.85 15.59
CA THR A 96 23.16 -14.71 15.32
C THR A 96 23.98 -13.51 14.89
N ILE A 97 23.62 -12.93 13.75
CA ILE A 97 24.17 -11.69 13.22
C ILE A 97 23.12 -10.60 13.51
N PRO A 98 23.31 -9.76 14.53
CA PRO A 98 22.31 -8.78 14.93
C PRO A 98 22.16 -7.65 13.90
N ALA A 99 21.03 -6.95 13.93
CA ALA A 99 20.82 -5.69 13.23
C ALA A 99 21.95 -4.69 13.54
N ASN A 100 22.29 -3.83 12.58
CA ASN A 100 23.35 -2.81 12.67
C ASN A 100 24.80 -3.31 12.76
N SER A 101 25.08 -4.62 12.75
CA SER A 101 26.47 -5.14 12.78
C SER A 101 27.18 -5.11 11.42
N ALA A 102 26.43 -4.93 10.33
CA ALA A 102 26.90 -4.71 8.97
C ALA A 102 25.90 -3.78 8.25
N SER A 103 26.40 -2.87 7.40
CA SER A 103 25.54 -2.00 6.58
C SER A 103 24.60 -2.86 5.73
N GLY A 104 23.31 -2.49 5.67
CA GLY A 104 22.31 -3.18 4.85
C GLY A 104 22.84 -3.39 3.43
N GLY A 105 22.56 -4.55 2.83
CA GLY A 105 23.34 -5.03 1.70
C GLY A 105 22.67 -6.09 0.85
N LEU A 106 22.99 -6.08 -0.44
CA LEU A 106 22.67 -7.10 -1.43
C LEU A 106 23.83 -8.08 -1.39
N THR A 107 23.56 -9.32 -0.99
CA THR A 107 24.58 -10.37 -0.88
C THR A 107 24.00 -11.67 -1.41
N THR A 108 24.73 -12.76 -1.31
CA THR A 108 24.20 -14.11 -1.52
C THR A 108 24.21 -14.90 -0.21
N VAL A 109 23.51 -16.03 -0.15
CA VAL A 109 23.59 -16.96 1.00
C VAL A 109 25.05 -17.35 1.29
N GLU A 110 25.83 -17.66 0.25
CA GLU A 110 27.27 -17.88 0.36
C GLU A 110 28.01 -16.61 0.85
N GLY A 111 27.66 -15.43 0.34
CA GLY A 111 28.27 -14.16 0.72
C GLY A 111 28.11 -13.85 2.22
N VAL A 112 26.95 -14.16 2.81
CA VAL A 112 26.73 -14.04 4.26
C VAL A 112 27.71 -14.92 5.04
N VAL A 113 27.87 -16.18 4.63
CA VAL A 113 28.78 -17.13 5.31
C VAL A 113 30.24 -16.68 5.18
N HIS A 114 30.66 -16.20 4.01
CA HIS A 114 32.02 -15.65 3.82
C HIS A 114 32.27 -14.40 4.65
N SER A 115 31.29 -13.49 4.76
CA SER A 115 31.41 -12.29 5.61
C SER A 115 31.68 -12.67 7.06
N VAL A 116 30.91 -13.64 7.59
CA VAL A 116 31.11 -14.15 8.95
C VAL A 116 32.51 -14.78 9.12
N ILE A 117 32.99 -15.53 8.12
CA ILE A 117 34.34 -16.11 8.15
C ILE A 117 35.42 -15.02 8.15
N GLN A 118 35.21 -13.92 7.42
CA GLN A 118 36.11 -12.77 7.37
C GLN A 118 36.10 -11.98 8.68
N ASP A 119 34.94 -11.77 9.30
CA ASP A 119 34.79 -11.00 10.55
C ASP A 119 35.34 -11.74 11.78
N LEU A 120 35.40 -13.08 11.74
CA LEU A 120 35.99 -13.92 12.80
C LEU A 120 37.54 -13.86 12.89
N GLN A 121 38.17 -12.79 12.40
CA GLN A 121 39.60 -12.77 12.07
C GLN A 121 40.61 -12.75 13.23
N HIS A 122 40.23 -12.92 14.51
CA HIS A 122 41.25 -12.93 15.58
C HIS A 122 41.18 -13.95 16.72
N THR A 123 40.16 -14.81 16.89
CA THR A 123 40.10 -15.63 18.13
C THR A 123 39.50 -17.05 18.10
N GLN A 124 38.99 -17.60 16.99
CA GLN A 124 38.43 -18.98 17.01
C GLN A 124 38.69 -19.81 15.74
N HIS A 125 39.76 -20.62 15.75
CA HIS A 125 40.08 -21.58 14.68
C HIS A 125 39.00 -22.67 14.50
N LEU A 126 38.33 -23.10 15.58
CA LEU A 126 37.35 -24.19 15.57
C LEU A 126 36.03 -23.83 14.82
N ARG A 127 35.55 -22.58 14.93
CA ARG A 127 34.32 -22.14 14.24
C ARG A 127 34.53 -21.94 12.74
N ARG A 128 35.74 -21.59 12.29
CA ARG A 128 36.08 -21.50 10.85
C ARG A 128 35.92 -22.83 10.13
N THR A 129 36.33 -23.93 10.76
CA THR A 129 36.18 -25.27 10.18
C THR A 129 34.73 -25.72 10.10
N GLN A 130 33.85 -25.23 10.98
CA GLN A 130 32.41 -25.52 10.91
C GLN A 130 31.71 -24.68 9.84
N LEU A 131 32.05 -23.40 9.72
CA LEU A 131 31.51 -22.51 8.67
C LEU A 131 31.93 -22.95 7.26
N SER A 132 33.15 -23.48 7.09
CA SER A 132 33.57 -24.03 5.79
C SER A 132 32.75 -25.26 5.37
N LYS A 133 32.19 -26.01 6.34
CA LYS A 133 31.31 -27.17 6.05
C LYS A 133 29.92 -26.75 5.55
N LEU A 134 29.47 -25.53 5.88
CA LEU A 134 28.23 -24.97 5.34
C LEU A 134 28.36 -24.69 3.84
N LEU A 135 29.53 -24.19 3.41
CA LEU A 135 29.84 -23.88 2.01
C LEU A 135 30.05 -25.13 1.15
N SER A 136 30.60 -26.21 1.73
CA SER A 136 30.74 -27.50 1.04
C SER A 136 29.45 -28.32 1.02
N LEU A 137 28.39 -27.87 1.70
CA LEU A 137 27.11 -28.56 1.84
C LEU A 137 27.25 -30.01 2.36
N ASP A 138 28.18 -30.21 3.31
CA ASP A 138 28.38 -31.52 3.95
C ASP A 138 27.12 -32.01 4.70
N PHE A 139 26.25 -31.07 5.09
CA PHE A 139 24.93 -31.30 5.67
C PHE A 139 23.99 -30.14 5.31
N SER A 140 22.67 -30.38 5.30
CA SER A 140 21.66 -29.33 5.11
C SER A 140 21.51 -28.48 6.37
N TRP A 141 21.32 -27.17 6.21
CA TRP A 141 21.24 -26.22 7.33
C TRP A 141 20.22 -25.11 7.04
N THR A 142 19.91 -24.31 8.06
CA THR A 142 18.84 -23.32 8.01
C THR A 142 19.38 -21.91 8.19
N LEU A 143 18.93 -21.00 7.33
CA LEU A 143 19.17 -19.57 7.44
C LEU A 143 17.83 -18.89 7.76
N LYS A 144 17.71 -18.28 8.94
CA LYS A 144 16.56 -17.44 9.30
C LYS A 144 16.94 -15.98 9.13
N LEU A 145 16.06 -15.20 8.50
CA LEU A 145 16.19 -13.76 8.30
C LEU A 145 14.94 -13.09 8.85
N ARG A 146 15.05 -12.41 9.98
CA ARG A 146 13.94 -11.74 10.66
C ARG A 146 14.13 -10.24 10.59
N ASP A 147 13.21 -9.54 9.92
CA ASP A 147 13.31 -8.11 9.65
C ASP A 147 12.04 -7.38 10.09
N PRO A 148 12.14 -6.55 11.14
CA PRO A 148 11.02 -5.73 11.59
C PRO A 148 10.52 -4.74 10.54
N SER A 149 11.35 -4.27 9.61
CA SER A 149 10.92 -3.30 8.60
C SER A 149 10.05 -3.91 7.49
N GLY A 150 10.01 -5.24 7.40
CA GLY A 150 9.32 -5.98 6.35
C GLY A 150 10.06 -6.02 5.00
N HIS A 151 11.24 -5.39 4.89
CA HIS A 151 12.00 -5.22 3.64
C HIS A 151 13.11 -6.26 3.41
N CYS A 152 13.08 -7.40 4.10
CA CYS A 152 14.01 -8.47 3.80
C CYS A 152 13.51 -9.31 2.62
N PHE A 153 14.43 -9.83 1.83
CA PHE A 153 14.11 -10.69 0.70
C PHE A 153 15.18 -11.74 0.46
N ILE A 154 14.75 -12.94 0.06
CA ILE A 154 15.61 -14.00 -0.45
C ILE A 154 15.08 -14.40 -1.82
N GLN A 155 15.96 -14.38 -2.81
CA GLN A 155 15.63 -14.70 -4.19
C GLN A 155 15.13 -16.14 -4.32
N ASN A 156 13.97 -16.27 -4.94
CA ASN A 156 13.48 -17.54 -5.46
C ASN A 156 14.18 -17.83 -6.80
N PRO A 157 14.91 -18.96 -6.92
CA PRO A 157 15.56 -19.36 -8.17
C PRO A 157 14.59 -19.57 -9.33
N ASP A 158 13.32 -19.90 -9.04
CA ASP A 158 12.26 -20.07 -10.02
C ASP A 158 11.08 -19.15 -9.69
N PRO A 159 11.07 -17.90 -10.18
CA PRO A 159 10.08 -16.90 -9.79
C PRO A 159 8.65 -17.22 -10.26
N PHE A 160 8.46 -18.24 -11.10
CA PHE A 160 7.16 -18.68 -11.59
C PHE A 160 6.54 -19.79 -10.73
N HIS A 161 7.26 -20.32 -9.73
CA HIS A 161 6.80 -21.40 -8.85
C HIS A 161 7.09 -21.08 -7.38
N VAL A 162 6.28 -21.62 -6.46
CA VAL A 162 6.52 -21.45 -5.02
C VAL A 162 7.81 -22.16 -4.62
N ASP A 163 8.65 -21.46 -3.89
CA ASP A 163 9.95 -21.96 -3.47
C ASP A 163 9.81 -23.06 -2.40
N PRO A 164 10.15 -24.33 -2.71
CA PRO A 164 9.99 -25.41 -1.76
C PRO A 164 10.99 -25.33 -0.59
N SER A 165 12.04 -24.52 -0.72
CA SER A 165 13.15 -24.44 0.23
C SER A 165 13.13 -23.15 1.06
N SER A 166 12.30 -22.17 0.72
CA SER A 166 12.18 -20.89 1.41
C SER A 166 10.73 -20.63 1.83
N ILE A 167 10.51 -20.19 3.07
CA ILE A 167 9.18 -19.80 3.57
C ILE A 167 9.28 -18.38 4.09
N THR A 168 8.32 -17.55 3.69
CA THR A 168 8.18 -16.17 4.17
C THR A 168 6.92 -16.06 5.02
N SER A 169 7.05 -15.61 6.26
CA SER A 169 5.96 -15.33 7.19
C SER A 169 5.96 -13.85 7.60
N HIS A 170 4.80 -13.37 8.02
CA HIS A 170 4.63 -12.00 8.51
C HIS A 170 4.18 -12.02 9.96
N TYR A 171 4.76 -11.13 10.78
CA TYR A 171 4.44 -11.04 12.21
C TYR A 171 4.08 -9.61 12.63
N TYR A 172 3.24 -9.51 13.66
CA TYR A 172 2.97 -8.24 14.33
C TYR A 172 4.20 -7.83 15.12
N ARG A 173 4.67 -6.61 14.85
CA ARG A 173 5.88 -6.05 15.45
C ARG A 173 5.65 -5.83 16.95
N SER A 174 6.69 -6.13 17.72
CA SER A 174 6.72 -5.79 19.14
C SER A 174 6.84 -4.27 19.32
N LEU A 175 6.50 -3.78 20.51
CA LEU A 175 6.65 -2.36 20.85
C LEU A 175 8.11 -1.90 20.72
N GLU A 176 9.08 -2.77 21.00
CA GLU A 176 10.51 -2.46 20.85
C GLU A 176 10.91 -2.32 19.38
N GLU A 177 10.38 -3.18 18.51
CA GLU A 177 10.60 -3.12 17.06
C GLU A 177 9.95 -1.88 16.43
N ASP A 178 8.75 -1.51 16.87
CA ASP A 178 8.08 -0.28 16.43
C ASP A 178 8.88 0.98 16.80
N LYS A 179 9.56 0.97 17.96
CA LYS A 179 10.45 2.06 18.37
C LYS A 179 11.71 2.12 17.52
N VAL A 180 12.36 0.98 17.29
CA VAL A 180 13.58 0.89 16.47
C VAL A 180 13.33 1.37 15.04
N LEU A 181 12.13 1.15 14.50
CA LEU A 181 11.71 1.64 13.18
C LEU A 181 11.22 3.10 13.19
N GLY A 182 11.18 3.77 14.34
CA GLY A 182 10.72 5.15 14.49
C GLY A 182 9.22 5.34 14.24
N LEU A 183 8.42 4.27 14.34
CA LEU A 183 6.97 4.30 14.10
C LEU A 183 6.20 4.71 15.35
N ILE A 184 6.80 4.54 16.52
CA ILE A 184 6.29 4.95 17.82
C ILE A 184 7.41 5.71 18.56
N ASP A 185 7.03 6.72 19.35
CA ASP A 185 7.94 7.50 20.19
C ASP A 185 8.70 6.60 21.19
N ASP A 186 10.02 6.81 21.32
CA ASP A 186 10.91 6.10 22.26
C ASP A 186 10.38 6.11 23.71
N TYR A 187 9.68 7.18 24.09
CA TYR A 187 9.08 7.36 25.43
C TYR A 187 7.70 6.69 25.60
N ALA A 188 7.15 6.04 24.56
CA ALA A 188 5.89 5.32 24.68
C ALA A 188 6.04 4.11 25.61
N VAL A 189 5.16 4.02 26.61
CA VAL A 189 5.06 2.89 27.53
C VAL A 189 3.74 2.18 27.23
N GLU A 190 3.71 0.84 27.33
CA GLU A 190 2.49 0.04 27.14
C GLU A 190 1.31 0.64 27.90
N LYS A 191 0.29 1.11 27.17
CA LYS A 191 -1.00 1.40 27.78
C LYS A 191 -1.65 0.07 28.11
N GLN A 192 -1.89 -0.16 29.39
CA GLN A 192 -2.61 -1.33 29.91
C GLN A 192 -3.76 -1.74 29.00
N SER A 193 -3.59 -2.94 28.46
CA SER A 193 -4.51 -3.72 27.65
C SER A 193 -5.96 -3.63 28.15
N LYS A 194 -6.88 -3.37 27.23
CA LYS A 194 -8.26 -3.82 27.39
C LYS A 194 -8.20 -5.35 27.59
N GLN A 195 -8.84 -5.81 28.66
CA GLN A 195 -8.97 -7.21 29.06
C GLN A 195 -9.27 -8.14 27.88
N LEU A 196 -8.27 -8.94 27.50
CA LEU A 196 -8.47 -10.26 26.93
C LEU A 196 -8.51 -11.24 28.11
N THR A 197 -9.55 -12.07 28.16
CA THR A 197 -9.80 -13.06 29.20
C THR A 197 -8.80 -14.21 29.12
N GLU A 198 -8.33 -14.67 30.28
CA GLU A 198 -7.36 -15.75 30.49
C GLU A 198 -7.61 -16.99 29.60
N GLY A 199 -6.65 -17.28 28.73
CA GLY A 199 -6.66 -18.43 27.83
C GLY A 199 -5.59 -18.41 26.72
N ASP A 200 -4.95 -17.26 26.47
CA ASP A 200 -4.06 -17.09 25.32
C ASP A 200 -2.56 -17.28 25.63
N ILE A 201 -2.00 -18.23 24.88
CA ILE A 201 -0.69 -18.23 24.22
C ILE A 201 0.52 -18.10 25.15
N SER A 202 1.13 -19.25 25.43
CA SER A 202 2.49 -19.35 25.94
C SER A 202 3.48 -18.77 24.93
N ASP A 203 4.32 -17.83 25.39
CA ASP A 203 5.59 -17.46 24.77
C ASP A 203 6.39 -18.73 24.40
N GLY A 204 6.39 -19.08 23.12
CA GLY A 204 7.15 -20.21 22.59
C GLY A 204 8.31 -19.70 21.74
N GLU A 205 9.54 -19.84 22.24
CA GLU A 205 10.77 -19.65 21.46
C GLU A 205 10.82 -20.62 20.26
N TRP A 206 11.07 -20.05 19.07
CA TRP A 206 10.91 -20.69 17.75
C TRP A 206 12.12 -21.56 17.36
N ASN A 207 12.01 -22.89 17.41
CA ASN A 207 13.17 -23.78 17.31
C ASN A 207 13.41 -24.51 15.96
N SER A 208 12.56 -24.45 14.91
CA SER A 208 12.93 -25.06 13.61
C SER A 208 12.09 -24.68 12.36
N TYR A 209 12.61 -25.03 11.16
CA TYR A 209 11.99 -24.91 9.83
C TYR A 209 10.69 -25.74 9.64
N ASP A 210 10.52 -26.84 10.38
CA ASP A 210 9.32 -27.68 10.27
C ASP A 210 8.10 -27.09 11.03
N ASP A 211 8.31 -26.12 11.93
CA ASP A 211 7.23 -25.48 12.69
C ASP A 211 6.50 -24.41 11.85
N VAL A 212 7.24 -23.65 11.02
CA VAL A 212 6.68 -22.58 10.16
C VAL A 212 5.90 -23.15 8.97
N LYS A 213 6.34 -24.27 8.39
CA LYS A 213 5.61 -24.95 7.29
C LYS A 213 4.30 -25.60 7.74
N ASN A 214 4.14 -25.78 9.05
CA ASN A 214 2.97 -26.38 9.68
C ASN A 214 2.09 -25.36 10.41
N GLU A 215 2.32 -24.07 10.20
CA GLU A 215 1.50 -23.06 10.87
C GLU A 215 0.06 -23.12 10.33
N VAL A 216 -0.80 -23.59 11.21
CA VAL A 216 -2.23 -23.75 11.01
C VAL A 216 -2.86 -22.59 11.75
N LEU A 217 -3.55 -21.70 11.03
CA LEU A 217 -4.28 -20.59 11.62
C LEU A 217 -5.45 -21.17 12.44
N HIS A 218 -5.52 -20.87 13.72
CA HIS A 218 -6.60 -21.32 14.60
C HIS A 218 -7.66 -20.23 14.73
N PHE A 219 -8.92 -20.58 14.47
CA PHE A 219 -10.08 -19.72 14.65
C PHE A 219 -11.04 -20.35 15.66
N ALA A 220 -11.40 -19.61 16.70
CA ALA A 220 -12.48 -20.00 17.58
C ALA A 220 -13.81 -19.97 16.81
N SER A 221 -14.47 -21.12 16.68
CA SER A 221 -15.74 -21.27 15.98
C SER A 221 -16.77 -21.98 16.86
N GLN A 222 -17.99 -22.16 16.35
CA GLN A 222 -19.00 -23.03 16.97
C GLN A 222 -19.07 -24.33 16.19
N CYS A 223 -19.18 -25.46 16.90
CA CYS A 223 -19.29 -26.77 16.29
C CYS A 223 -20.59 -26.88 15.48
N SER A 224 -20.49 -27.18 14.19
CA SER A 224 -21.65 -27.33 13.29
C SER A 224 -22.62 -28.44 13.69
N ALA A 225 -22.20 -29.41 14.52
CA ALA A 225 -23.04 -30.51 14.97
C ALA A 225 -23.75 -30.25 16.31
N CYS A 226 -23.10 -29.55 17.26
CA CYS A 226 -23.61 -29.40 18.64
C CYS A 226 -23.65 -27.97 19.16
N GLY A 227 -23.16 -26.99 18.40
CA GLY A 227 -23.14 -25.57 18.77
C GLY A 227 -22.18 -25.19 19.90
N SER A 228 -21.45 -26.16 20.48
CA SER A 228 -20.44 -25.88 21.50
C SER A 228 -19.23 -25.17 20.88
N PRO A 229 -18.51 -24.31 21.63
CA PRO A 229 -17.26 -23.72 21.15
C PRO A 229 -16.29 -24.82 20.68
N SER A 230 -15.72 -24.65 19.49
CA SER A 230 -14.75 -25.57 18.90
C SER A 230 -13.71 -24.80 18.10
N ASP A 231 -12.49 -25.31 17.97
CA ASP A 231 -11.47 -24.66 17.17
C ASP A 231 -11.47 -25.19 15.73
N THR A 232 -11.33 -24.25 14.78
CA THR A 232 -11.12 -24.55 13.37
C THR A 232 -9.71 -24.14 12.95
N ARG A 233 -9.00 -25.09 12.35
CA ARG A 233 -7.61 -25.04 11.92
C ARG A 233 -7.53 -24.79 10.41
N MET A 234 -6.94 -23.71 9.96
CA MET A 234 -6.88 -23.32 8.55
C MET A 234 -5.44 -23.31 8.01
N LYS A 235 -5.24 -23.79 6.78
CA LYS A 235 -3.96 -23.78 6.07
C LYS A 235 -4.16 -23.50 4.57
N SER A 236 -3.51 -22.49 4.02
CA SER A 236 -3.43 -22.30 2.57
C SER A 236 -2.41 -23.27 1.96
N THR A 237 -2.74 -23.87 0.81
CA THR A 237 -1.88 -24.80 0.10
C THR A 237 -2.11 -24.66 -1.41
N ASP A 238 -1.02 -24.58 -2.17
CA ASP A 238 -1.09 -24.54 -3.63
C ASP A 238 -1.12 -25.95 -4.20
N ILE A 239 -2.07 -26.22 -5.08
CA ILE A 239 -2.14 -27.46 -5.84
C ILE A 239 -1.45 -27.24 -7.19
N PRO A 240 -0.41 -28.02 -7.55
CA PRO A 240 0.26 -27.89 -8.85
C PRO A 240 -0.73 -27.95 -10.02
N TYR A 241 -0.57 -27.05 -10.99
CA TYR A 241 -1.46 -26.91 -12.15
C TYR A 241 -2.92 -26.51 -11.80
N PHE A 242 -3.13 -25.99 -10.58
CA PHE A 242 -4.38 -25.42 -10.11
C PHE A 242 -4.10 -24.16 -9.25
N GLN A 243 -5.17 -23.51 -8.78
CA GLN A 243 -5.10 -22.33 -7.92
C GLN A 243 -4.89 -22.70 -6.43
N THR A 244 -4.52 -21.70 -5.63
CA THR A 244 -4.40 -21.82 -4.17
C THR A 244 -5.72 -22.29 -3.55
N VAL A 245 -5.64 -23.27 -2.65
CA VAL A 245 -6.76 -23.76 -1.84
C VAL A 245 -6.51 -23.55 -0.36
N ILE A 246 -7.58 -23.47 0.44
CA ILE A 246 -7.57 -23.26 1.87
C ILE A 246 -8.18 -24.51 2.53
N ILE A 247 -7.39 -25.26 3.27
CA ILE A 247 -7.83 -26.43 4.05
C ILE A 247 -8.25 -25.94 5.43
N MET A 248 -9.48 -26.21 5.83
CA MET A 248 -10.02 -25.95 7.16
C MET A 248 -10.36 -27.29 7.84
N SER A 249 -9.85 -27.50 9.04
CA SER A 249 -10.07 -28.70 9.84
C SER A 249 -10.72 -28.31 11.15
N SER A 250 -11.92 -28.80 11.44
CA SER A 250 -12.60 -28.55 12.72
C SER A 250 -12.65 -29.85 13.52
N ASP A 251 -12.26 -29.79 14.79
CA ASP A 251 -12.35 -30.90 15.74
C ASP A 251 -13.11 -30.42 16.98
N CYS A 252 -14.19 -31.11 17.34
CA CYS A 252 -15.02 -30.74 18.49
C CYS A 252 -14.83 -31.75 19.63
N ASP A 253 -14.19 -31.30 20.70
CA ASP A 253 -13.94 -32.12 21.89
C ASP A 253 -15.23 -32.52 22.65
N HIS A 254 -16.34 -31.81 22.44
CA HIS A 254 -17.59 -32.08 23.14
C HIS A 254 -18.40 -33.24 22.53
N CYS A 255 -18.55 -33.24 21.20
CA CYS A 255 -19.35 -34.27 20.50
C CYS A 255 -18.53 -35.21 19.61
N GLY A 256 -17.22 -34.98 19.47
CA GLY A 256 -16.32 -35.77 18.63
C GLY A 256 -16.48 -35.51 17.13
N PHE A 257 -17.17 -34.42 16.74
CA PHE A 257 -17.33 -34.05 15.33
C PHE A 257 -15.98 -33.63 14.74
N LYS A 258 -15.63 -34.21 13.59
CA LYS A 258 -14.44 -33.86 12.82
C LYS A 258 -14.83 -33.52 11.38
N SER A 259 -14.34 -32.41 10.86
CA SER A 259 -14.48 -32.04 9.45
C SER A 259 -13.15 -31.59 8.88
N ASN A 260 -12.90 -31.91 7.61
CA ASN A 260 -11.83 -31.33 6.80
C ASN A 260 -12.50 -30.76 5.55
N GLU A 261 -12.65 -29.45 5.49
CA GLU A 261 -13.18 -28.70 4.36
C GLU A 261 -12.01 -28.13 3.57
N VAL A 262 -12.10 -28.14 2.24
CA VAL A 262 -11.08 -27.50 1.40
C VAL A 262 -11.77 -26.49 0.53
N LYS A 263 -11.52 -25.19 0.70
CA LYS A 263 -12.13 -24.12 -0.09
C LYS A 263 -11.16 -23.60 -1.13
N SER A 264 -11.65 -23.24 -2.30
CA SER A 264 -10.83 -22.57 -3.32
C SER A 264 -10.54 -21.14 -2.84
N GLY A 265 -9.26 -20.77 -2.74
CA GLY A 265 -8.83 -19.43 -2.29
C GLY A 265 -8.85 -18.38 -3.40
N GLY A 266 -9.09 -18.78 -4.63
CA GLY A 266 -9.16 -17.90 -5.80
C GLY A 266 -10.51 -17.22 -5.99
N ALA A 267 -10.49 -16.07 -6.67
CA ALA A 267 -11.70 -15.38 -7.10
C ALA A 267 -12.55 -16.27 -8.04
N THR A 268 -13.86 -16.02 -8.06
CA THR A 268 -14.77 -16.64 -9.03
C THR A 268 -14.27 -16.41 -10.46
N GLN A 269 -14.13 -17.49 -11.24
CA GLN A 269 -13.56 -17.45 -12.59
C GLN A 269 -14.47 -16.69 -13.57
N GLU A 270 -13.92 -16.29 -14.73
CA GLU A 270 -14.67 -15.57 -15.77
C GLU A 270 -15.81 -16.41 -16.38
N ASN A 271 -15.61 -17.72 -16.47
CA ASN A 271 -16.58 -18.68 -17.00
C ASN A 271 -16.84 -19.80 -15.99
N GLY A 272 -18.04 -20.39 -16.06
CA GLY A 272 -18.30 -21.68 -15.43
C GLY A 272 -17.50 -22.77 -16.14
N CYS A 273 -17.17 -23.85 -15.45
CA CYS A 273 -16.39 -24.95 -15.99
C CYS A 273 -17.08 -26.28 -15.72
N LYS A 274 -17.23 -27.09 -16.78
CA LYS A 274 -17.71 -28.46 -16.72
C LYS A 274 -16.57 -29.41 -17.05
N LEU A 275 -16.18 -30.23 -16.08
CA LEU A 275 -15.16 -31.25 -16.21
C LEU A 275 -15.85 -32.62 -16.40
N THR A 276 -15.51 -33.33 -17.47
CA THR A 276 -16.04 -34.67 -17.75
C THR A 276 -14.89 -35.66 -17.81
N LEU A 277 -14.82 -36.57 -16.84
CA LEU A 277 -13.82 -37.65 -16.77
C LEU A 277 -14.47 -38.99 -17.14
N ARG A 278 -13.91 -39.67 -18.13
CA ARG A 278 -14.24 -41.07 -18.44
C ARG A 278 -13.30 -41.99 -17.66
N ILE A 279 -13.86 -42.76 -16.74
CA ILE A 279 -13.13 -43.70 -15.90
C ILE A 279 -13.12 -45.03 -16.64
N GLU A 280 -11.96 -45.43 -17.18
CA GLU A 280 -11.80 -46.68 -17.92
C GLU A 280 -10.78 -47.61 -17.26
N GLU A 281 -9.83 -47.07 -16.50
CA GLU A 281 -8.77 -47.82 -15.84
C GLU A 281 -8.68 -47.46 -14.36
N ASN A 282 -8.10 -48.37 -13.56
CA ASN A 282 -7.91 -48.15 -12.12
C ASN A 282 -7.03 -46.93 -11.80
N VAL A 283 -6.17 -46.49 -12.74
CA VAL A 283 -5.37 -45.27 -12.56
C VAL A 283 -6.26 -44.02 -12.54
N ASP A 284 -7.41 -44.02 -13.23
CA ASP A 284 -8.33 -42.88 -13.25
C ASP A 284 -9.00 -42.66 -11.88
N LEU A 285 -9.18 -43.73 -11.10
CA LEU A 285 -9.69 -43.68 -9.73
C LEU A 285 -8.71 -43.00 -8.76
N THR A 286 -7.41 -43.04 -9.07
CA THR A 286 -6.35 -42.45 -8.24
C THR A 286 -6.09 -40.96 -8.52
N ARG A 287 -6.75 -40.37 -9.51
CA ARG A 287 -6.59 -38.95 -9.86
C ARG A 287 -7.00 -38.06 -8.70
N ASP A 288 -6.16 -37.07 -8.38
CA ASP A 288 -6.50 -36.02 -7.42
C ASP A 288 -7.67 -35.17 -7.94
N LEU A 289 -8.61 -34.85 -7.06
CA LEU A 289 -9.84 -34.15 -7.37
C LEU A 289 -10.14 -33.12 -6.28
N LEU A 290 -10.41 -31.88 -6.69
CA LEU A 290 -10.99 -30.85 -5.84
C LEU A 290 -12.42 -30.58 -6.29
N LYS A 291 -13.38 -30.80 -5.40
CA LYS A 291 -14.78 -30.43 -5.60
C LYS A 291 -15.04 -29.15 -4.82
N SER A 292 -15.44 -28.06 -5.48
CA SER A 292 -15.81 -26.80 -4.83
C SER A 292 -17.23 -26.85 -4.23
N ASP A 293 -17.59 -25.93 -3.33
CA ASP A 293 -18.94 -25.88 -2.75
C ASP A 293 -20.03 -25.62 -3.81
N THR A 294 -19.70 -24.84 -4.84
CA THR A 294 -20.58 -24.46 -5.97
C THR A 294 -20.68 -25.54 -7.05
N CYS A 295 -19.93 -26.64 -6.93
CA CYS A 295 -19.92 -27.71 -7.92
C CYS A 295 -21.08 -28.70 -7.73
N GLN A 296 -21.76 -29.00 -8.85
CA GLN A 296 -22.69 -30.10 -9.02
C GLN A 296 -21.96 -31.36 -9.50
N ILE A 297 -22.31 -32.52 -8.94
CA ILE A 297 -21.73 -33.82 -9.31
C ILE A 297 -22.78 -34.65 -10.05
N ILE A 298 -22.42 -35.21 -11.19
CA ILE A 298 -23.30 -36.07 -12.00
C ILE A 298 -22.54 -37.34 -12.38
N ILE A 299 -23.12 -38.51 -12.08
CA ILE A 299 -22.64 -39.83 -12.52
C ILE A 299 -23.81 -40.55 -13.21
N PRO A 300 -23.94 -40.42 -14.55
CA PRO A 300 -25.10 -40.90 -15.29
C PRO A 300 -25.37 -42.40 -15.13
N GLU A 301 -24.34 -43.24 -15.14
CA GLU A 301 -24.47 -44.70 -15.06
C GLU A 301 -24.93 -45.20 -13.69
N LEU A 302 -24.82 -44.37 -12.66
CA LEU A 302 -25.33 -44.65 -11.31
C LEU A 302 -26.63 -43.90 -11.01
N GLU A 303 -27.15 -43.12 -11.96
CA GLU A 303 -28.30 -42.23 -11.78
C GLU A 303 -28.11 -41.28 -10.58
N ILE A 304 -26.86 -40.85 -10.33
CA ILE A 304 -26.52 -39.93 -9.25
C ILE A 304 -26.42 -38.52 -9.82
N GLU A 305 -27.23 -37.63 -9.27
CA GLU A 305 -27.14 -36.18 -9.50
C GLU A 305 -27.22 -35.49 -8.13
N MET A 306 -26.12 -34.85 -7.74
CA MET A 306 -26.00 -34.16 -6.46
C MET A 306 -25.81 -32.67 -6.72
N GLY A 307 -26.79 -31.88 -6.29
CA GLY A 307 -26.80 -30.43 -6.43
C GLY A 307 -25.67 -29.74 -5.66
N GLN A 308 -25.50 -28.44 -5.92
CA GLN A 308 -24.53 -27.59 -5.24
C GLN A 308 -24.75 -27.64 -3.71
N GLY A 309 -23.67 -27.60 -2.93
CA GLY A 309 -23.71 -27.64 -1.47
C GLY A 309 -24.14 -28.97 -0.81
N VAL A 310 -24.57 -29.99 -1.56
CA VAL A 310 -24.99 -31.28 -0.96
C VAL A 310 -23.79 -32.03 -0.37
N LEU A 311 -22.68 -32.10 -1.11
CA LEU A 311 -21.40 -32.54 -0.58
C LEU A 311 -20.51 -31.31 -0.35
N PRO A 312 -19.94 -31.13 0.86
CA PRO A 312 -19.06 -30.01 1.14
C PRO A 312 -17.77 -30.11 0.32
N SER A 313 -17.17 -28.95 0.07
CA SER A 313 -15.93 -28.81 -0.67
C SER A 313 -14.80 -29.64 -0.06
N ARG A 314 -14.09 -30.39 -0.91
CA ARG A 314 -13.10 -31.37 -0.47
C ARG A 314 -12.05 -31.64 -1.52
N PHE A 315 -10.85 -31.98 -1.05
CA PHE A 315 -9.78 -32.54 -1.84
C PHE A 315 -9.69 -34.04 -1.56
N THR A 316 -9.83 -34.87 -2.59
CA THR A 316 -9.91 -36.33 -2.50
C THR A 316 -9.44 -36.94 -3.81
N THR A 317 -9.35 -38.27 -3.89
CA THR A 317 -9.27 -38.97 -5.17
C THR A 317 -10.66 -39.14 -5.80
N VAL A 318 -10.71 -39.43 -7.11
CA VAL A 318 -11.94 -39.80 -7.82
C VAL A 318 -12.66 -40.95 -7.11
N GLU A 319 -11.93 -41.97 -6.67
CA GLU A 319 -12.46 -43.08 -5.86
C GLU A 319 -13.13 -42.59 -4.58
N GLY A 320 -12.44 -41.72 -3.82
CA GLY A 320 -12.95 -41.18 -2.57
C GLY A 320 -14.21 -40.35 -2.76
N LEU A 321 -14.33 -39.61 -3.88
CA LEU A 321 -15.56 -38.89 -4.22
C LEU A 321 -16.70 -39.85 -4.55
N ILE A 322 -16.48 -40.85 -5.40
CA ILE A 322 -17.51 -41.82 -5.79
C ILE A 322 -17.99 -42.63 -4.58
N SER A 323 -17.06 -43.04 -3.71
CA SER A 323 -17.38 -43.72 -2.46
C SER A 323 -18.24 -42.84 -1.54
N ALA A 324 -17.94 -41.55 -1.45
CA ALA A 324 -18.76 -40.59 -0.69
C ALA A 324 -20.15 -40.37 -1.29
N CYS A 325 -20.31 -40.47 -2.61
CA CYS A 325 -21.61 -40.36 -3.28
C CYS A 325 -22.47 -41.63 -3.13
N ASN A 326 -21.86 -42.82 -3.16
CA ASN A 326 -22.57 -44.11 -3.27
C ASN A 326 -22.56 -44.96 -1.97
N GLY A 327 -21.99 -44.47 -0.87
CA GLY A 327 -22.03 -45.16 0.43
C GLY A 327 -21.24 -46.47 0.49
N GLY A 328 -20.25 -46.67 -0.38
CA GLY A 328 -19.31 -47.81 -0.33
C GLY A 328 -19.72 -49.08 -1.08
N ALA A 329 -20.19 -49.00 -2.33
CA ALA A 329 -20.51 -50.16 -3.17
C ALA A 329 -19.42 -50.49 -4.22
N GLU A 330 -19.22 -51.79 -4.47
CA GLU A 330 -18.18 -52.40 -5.33
C GLU A 330 -18.19 -51.97 -6.81
N GLU A 331 -16.98 -52.00 -7.37
CA GLU A 331 -16.51 -51.53 -8.67
C GLU A 331 -17.46 -51.82 -9.86
N LYS A 332 -17.78 -50.76 -10.63
CA LYS A 332 -18.21 -50.88 -12.03
C LYS A 332 -17.10 -50.33 -12.91
N GLU A 333 -16.55 -51.19 -13.77
CA GLU A 333 -15.32 -50.95 -14.54
C GLU A 333 -15.40 -49.81 -15.58
N ARG A 334 -16.54 -49.11 -15.78
CA ARG A 334 -16.64 -47.93 -16.66
C ARG A 334 -17.71 -46.95 -16.19
N LEU A 335 -17.31 -45.75 -15.78
CA LEU A 335 -18.20 -44.68 -15.32
C LEU A 335 -17.80 -43.33 -15.93
N VAL A 336 -18.75 -42.42 -16.06
CA VAL A 336 -18.47 -41.02 -16.41
C VAL A 336 -18.75 -40.14 -15.20
N LEU A 337 -17.72 -39.43 -14.74
CA LEU A 337 -17.85 -38.43 -13.68
C LEU A 337 -17.89 -37.04 -14.31
N VAL A 338 -18.94 -36.29 -14.00
CA VAL A 338 -19.08 -34.90 -14.43
C VAL A 338 -19.11 -33.99 -13.20
N LEU A 339 -18.22 -32.99 -13.18
CA LEU A 339 -18.22 -31.88 -12.24
C LEU A 339 -18.64 -30.61 -12.99
N ASP A 340 -19.80 -30.07 -12.67
CA ASP A 340 -20.30 -28.81 -13.26
C ASP A 340 -20.21 -27.71 -12.21
N ASP A 341 -19.28 -26.76 -12.39
CA ASP A 341 -18.99 -25.71 -11.41
C ASP A 341 -19.14 -24.31 -12.03
N PRO A 342 -20.24 -23.59 -11.70
CA PRO A 342 -20.46 -22.22 -12.14
C PRO A 342 -19.36 -21.25 -11.70
N ALA A 343 -18.67 -21.51 -10.57
CA ALA A 343 -17.57 -20.65 -10.11
C ALA A 343 -16.23 -20.96 -10.79
N GLY A 344 -16.13 -22.08 -11.53
CA GLY A 344 -14.91 -22.53 -12.20
C GLY A 344 -13.79 -22.97 -11.24
N ASN A 345 -14.14 -23.34 -10.00
CA ASN A 345 -13.22 -23.52 -8.89
C ASN A 345 -12.98 -24.99 -8.52
N SER A 346 -13.36 -25.93 -9.40
CA SER A 346 -13.16 -27.38 -9.25
C SER A 346 -12.03 -27.89 -10.14
N TYR A 347 -11.44 -29.03 -9.76
CA TYR A 347 -10.25 -29.59 -10.40
C TYR A 347 -10.30 -31.12 -10.48
N ILE A 348 -9.78 -31.66 -11.58
CA ILE A 348 -9.42 -33.07 -11.73
C ILE A 348 -8.02 -33.12 -12.31
N GLN A 349 -7.15 -33.93 -11.71
CA GLN A 349 -5.78 -34.15 -12.14
C GLN A 349 -5.75 -34.76 -13.54
N SER A 350 -4.97 -34.14 -14.41
CA SER A 350 -4.59 -34.76 -15.68
C SER A 350 -3.36 -35.63 -15.46
N LEU A 351 -3.43 -36.88 -15.94
CA LEU A 351 -2.32 -37.83 -15.83
C LEU A 351 -1.21 -37.55 -16.87
N THR A 352 -1.50 -36.70 -17.85
CA THR A 352 -0.62 -36.40 -18.98
C THR A 352 -0.27 -34.93 -19.05
N ALA A 353 -0.02 -34.25 -17.91
CA ALA A 353 0.13 -32.80 -17.68
C ALA A 353 0.75 -31.87 -18.77
N HIS A 354 1.37 -32.40 -19.83
CA HIS A 354 1.91 -31.67 -21.00
C HIS A 354 1.25 -32.04 -22.36
N LEU A 355 0.26 -32.94 -22.37
CA LEU A 355 -0.49 -33.45 -23.52
C LEU A 355 -2.00 -33.43 -23.19
N GLU A 356 -2.85 -33.28 -24.21
CA GLU A 356 -4.30 -33.38 -24.04
C GLU A 356 -4.68 -34.76 -23.48
N ASP A 357 -5.40 -34.75 -22.36
CA ASP A 357 -5.88 -35.94 -21.68
C ASP A 357 -7.15 -36.42 -22.38
N GLU A 358 -7.05 -37.46 -23.20
CA GLU A 358 -8.18 -37.96 -24.01
C GLU A 358 -9.40 -38.38 -23.16
N ARG A 359 -9.20 -38.67 -21.87
CA ARG A 359 -10.24 -39.10 -20.92
C ARG A 359 -10.83 -37.96 -20.11
N LEU A 360 -10.18 -36.79 -20.04
CA LEU A 360 -10.64 -35.62 -19.27
C LEU A 360 -10.95 -34.45 -20.20
N GLN A 361 -12.23 -34.13 -20.34
CA GLN A 361 -12.71 -33.00 -21.13
C GLN A 361 -13.04 -31.82 -20.22
N LYS A 362 -12.65 -30.61 -20.64
CA LYS A 362 -12.97 -29.35 -19.95
C LYS A 362 -13.76 -28.46 -20.88
N GLU A 363 -15.00 -28.15 -20.52
CA GLU A 363 -15.87 -27.25 -21.26
C GLU A 363 -16.11 -25.99 -20.44
N PHE A 364 -15.83 -24.82 -21.02
CA PHE A 364 -16.13 -23.53 -20.40
C PHE A 364 -17.46 -23.00 -20.94
N TYR A 365 -18.31 -22.52 -20.05
CA TYR A 365 -19.61 -21.94 -20.42
C TYR A 365 -19.86 -20.58 -19.77
N THR A 366 -20.66 -19.76 -20.47
CA THR A 366 -21.15 -18.50 -19.92
C THR A 366 -22.28 -18.79 -18.94
N ARG A 367 -22.12 -18.34 -17.70
CA ARG A 367 -23.10 -18.51 -16.62
C ARG A 367 -24.45 -17.89 -16.96
N THR A 368 -25.52 -18.50 -16.46
CA THR A 368 -26.87 -17.92 -16.51
C THR A 368 -27.02 -16.77 -15.52
N HIS A 369 -28.10 -15.99 -15.66
CA HIS A 369 -28.39 -14.89 -14.75
C HIS A 369 -28.60 -15.37 -13.31
N GLU A 370 -29.32 -16.49 -13.15
CA GLU A 370 -29.59 -17.14 -11.87
C GLU A 370 -28.29 -17.63 -11.21
N GLN A 371 -27.39 -18.24 -11.98
CA GLN A 371 -26.07 -18.65 -11.48
C GLN A 371 -25.23 -17.45 -11.01
N ASN A 372 -25.29 -16.31 -11.71
CA ASN A 372 -24.61 -15.09 -11.26
C ASN A 372 -25.24 -14.48 -9.98
N GLU A 373 -26.53 -14.70 -9.74
CA GLU A 373 -27.23 -14.25 -8.53
C GLU A 373 -26.85 -15.13 -7.34
N GLU A 374 -26.80 -16.45 -7.51
CA GLU A 374 -26.34 -17.40 -6.50
C GLU A 374 -24.86 -17.17 -6.11
N LEU A 375 -24.02 -16.77 -7.06
CA LEU A 375 -22.61 -16.43 -6.82
C LEU A 375 -22.39 -15.01 -6.26
N GLY A 376 -23.45 -14.22 -6.08
CA GLY A 376 -23.36 -12.83 -5.61
C GLY A 376 -22.70 -11.87 -6.61
N LEU A 377 -22.51 -12.28 -7.87
CA LEU A 377 -21.91 -11.45 -8.92
C LEU A 377 -22.86 -10.35 -9.39
N ASN A 378 -24.17 -10.53 -9.21
CA ASN A 378 -25.20 -9.53 -9.51
C ASN A 378 -25.43 -8.51 -8.37
N ASP A 379 -24.79 -8.71 -7.20
CA ASP A 379 -25.09 -7.94 -5.98
C ASP A 379 -24.62 -6.49 -6.03
N MET A 380 -23.61 -6.19 -6.87
CA MET A 380 -22.98 -4.88 -6.91
C MET A 380 -23.61 -4.02 -8.01
N LYS A 381 -24.70 -3.32 -7.68
CA LYS A 381 -25.38 -2.44 -8.64
C LYS A 381 -24.79 -1.03 -8.57
N LEU A 382 -24.41 -0.48 -9.73
CA LEU A 382 -24.09 0.93 -9.83
C LEU A 382 -25.37 1.74 -9.62
N ASN A 383 -25.42 2.52 -8.54
CA ASN A 383 -26.54 3.40 -8.27
C ASN A 383 -26.34 4.74 -9.01
N HIS A 384 -25.23 5.44 -8.72
CA HIS A 384 -24.95 6.76 -9.29
C HIS A 384 -23.45 7.03 -9.45
N VAL A 385 -23.08 7.84 -10.44
CA VAL A 385 -21.79 8.53 -10.45
C VAL A 385 -21.91 9.76 -9.57
N ILE A 386 -21.25 9.77 -8.41
CA ILE A 386 -21.35 10.89 -7.46
C ILE A 386 -20.37 12.01 -7.78
N ASN A 387 -19.25 11.71 -8.44
CA ASN A 387 -18.27 12.71 -8.85
C ASN A 387 -17.36 12.20 -9.99
N SER A 388 -16.80 13.14 -10.75
CA SER A 388 -15.86 12.84 -11.83
C SER A 388 -14.98 14.05 -12.10
N PHE A 389 -13.66 13.81 -12.18
CA PHE A 389 -12.64 14.80 -12.51
C PHE A 389 -11.94 14.37 -13.80
N PRO A 390 -12.38 14.86 -14.98
CA PRO A 390 -11.78 14.50 -16.26
C PRO A 390 -10.30 14.89 -16.38
N ASP A 391 -9.92 16.01 -15.78
CA ASP A 391 -8.56 16.52 -15.69
C ASP A 391 -7.64 15.58 -14.89
N LYS A 392 -8.15 15.07 -13.76
CA LYS A 392 -7.43 14.11 -12.90
C LYS A 392 -7.62 12.66 -13.34
N LYS A 393 -8.45 12.43 -14.36
CA LYS A 393 -8.82 11.09 -14.87
C LYS A 393 -9.38 10.18 -13.75
N SER A 394 -10.26 10.75 -12.92
CA SER A 394 -10.84 10.09 -11.75
C SER A 394 -12.37 10.04 -11.81
N ILE A 395 -12.98 8.96 -11.31
CA ILE A 395 -14.43 8.80 -11.18
C ILE A 395 -14.79 8.19 -9.82
N PHE A 396 -15.92 8.61 -9.26
CA PHE A 396 -16.41 8.23 -7.94
C PHE A 396 -17.83 7.68 -8.11
N LEU A 397 -18.01 6.43 -7.71
CA LEU A 397 -19.21 5.64 -7.96
C LEU A 397 -19.85 5.26 -6.62
N LEU A 398 -21.16 5.44 -6.53
CA LEU A 398 -21.98 4.91 -5.44
C LEU A 398 -22.59 3.59 -5.92
N LEU A 399 -22.30 2.53 -5.19
CA LEU A 399 -22.78 1.18 -5.42
C LEU A 399 -23.81 0.81 -4.34
N GLY A 400 -24.79 -0.01 -4.68
CA GLY A 400 -25.75 -0.59 -3.75
C GLY A 400 -25.56 -2.10 -3.63
N LYS A 401 -25.60 -2.62 -2.40
CA LYS A 401 -25.71 -4.04 -2.08
C LYS A 401 -26.82 -4.21 -1.03
N GLY A 402 -28.03 -4.58 -1.47
CA GLY A 402 -29.22 -4.58 -0.61
C GLY A 402 -29.57 -3.15 -0.11
N ASP A 403 -29.78 -2.99 1.19
CA ASP A 403 -30.01 -1.69 1.85
C ASP A 403 -28.71 -0.91 2.13
N GLU A 404 -27.55 -1.54 1.93
CA GLU A 404 -26.25 -0.95 2.22
C GLU A 404 -25.62 -0.29 1.00
N LYS A 405 -24.89 0.80 1.25
CA LYS A 405 -24.22 1.61 0.23
C LYS A 405 -22.72 1.34 0.28
N ALA A 406 -22.07 1.33 -0.88
CA ALA A 406 -20.62 1.28 -1.01
C ALA A 406 -20.12 2.36 -1.96
N LEU A 407 -18.87 2.79 -1.78
CA LEU A 407 -18.23 3.82 -2.58
C LEU A 407 -17.03 3.22 -3.31
N LEU A 408 -16.99 3.36 -4.63
CA LEU A 408 -15.90 2.90 -5.48
C LEU A 408 -15.27 4.09 -6.19
N ILE A 409 -14.00 4.37 -5.87
CA ILE A 409 -13.25 5.50 -6.43
C ILE A 409 -12.20 4.93 -7.36
N CYS A 410 -12.24 5.31 -8.63
CA CYS A 410 -11.34 4.81 -9.66
C CYS A 410 -10.49 5.95 -10.22
N ASN A 411 -9.17 5.80 -10.19
CA ASN A 411 -8.20 6.78 -10.70
C ASN A 411 -7.29 6.14 -11.74
N LYS A 412 -7.17 6.75 -12.92
CA LYS A 412 -6.10 6.38 -13.85
C LYS A 412 -4.75 6.71 -13.22
N GLN A 413 -3.80 5.81 -13.38
CA GLN A 413 -2.44 6.01 -12.90
C GLN A 413 -1.67 6.93 -13.84
N ALA A 414 -0.63 7.57 -13.30
CA ALA A 414 0.36 8.28 -14.11
C ALA A 414 1.14 7.28 -14.97
N PHE A 415 1.70 7.75 -16.07
CA PHE A 415 2.64 6.94 -16.84
C PHE A 415 3.93 6.78 -16.06
N GLU A 416 4.50 5.60 -16.14
CA GLU A 416 5.88 5.38 -15.72
C GLU A 416 6.82 6.06 -16.73
N GLU A 417 7.85 6.73 -16.22
CA GLU A 417 8.79 7.50 -17.04
C GLU A 417 10.06 6.70 -17.40
N GLU A 418 10.17 5.45 -16.93
CA GLU A 418 11.31 4.58 -17.22
C GLU A 418 11.30 4.13 -18.68
N LEU A 419 12.36 4.49 -19.42
CA LEU A 419 12.46 4.30 -20.88
C LEU A 419 12.23 2.86 -21.33
N LEU A 420 12.69 1.87 -20.55
CA LEU A 420 12.53 0.45 -20.87
C LEU A 420 11.05 0.03 -20.82
N LEU A 421 10.33 0.45 -19.78
CA LEU A 421 8.90 0.18 -19.62
C LEU A 421 8.08 0.90 -20.69
N VAL A 422 8.44 2.16 -20.98
CA VAL A 422 7.82 2.96 -22.04
C VAL A 422 7.99 2.29 -23.41
N SER A 423 9.20 1.84 -23.74
CA SER A 423 9.46 1.15 -25.00
C SER A 423 8.70 -0.17 -25.10
N ASP A 424 8.60 -0.93 -24.00
CA ASP A 424 7.90 -2.21 -23.97
C ASP A 424 6.41 -2.05 -24.27
N TRP A 425 5.70 -1.21 -23.51
CA TRP A 425 4.27 -1.03 -23.76
C TRP A 425 4.00 -0.35 -25.10
N LEU A 426 4.87 0.57 -25.56
CA LEU A 426 4.70 1.22 -26.86
C LEU A 426 4.78 0.21 -28.01
N SER A 427 5.69 -0.77 -27.93
CA SER A 427 5.83 -1.83 -28.95
C SER A 427 4.61 -2.76 -29.02
N LYS A 428 3.90 -2.94 -27.91
CA LYS A 428 2.71 -3.79 -27.77
C LYS A 428 1.40 -3.03 -28.03
N SER A 429 1.46 -1.71 -28.09
CA SER A 429 0.28 -0.85 -28.20
C SER A 429 -0.26 -0.77 -29.63
N LYS A 430 -1.56 -0.48 -29.74
CA LYS A 430 -2.22 -0.24 -31.03
C LYS A 430 -2.58 1.22 -31.17
N LEU A 431 -2.15 1.84 -32.28
CA LEU A 431 -2.47 3.21 -32.64
C LEU A 431 -3.68 3.24 -33.57
N HIS A 432 -4.68 4.04 -33.22
CA HIS A 432 -5.81 4.37 -34.06
C HIS A 432 -5.74 5.86 -34.44
N PHE A 433 -5.67 6.15 -35.74
CA PHE A 433 -5.60 7.51 -36.24
C PHE A 433 -6.92 8.24 -36.05
N ILE A 434 -6.88 9.46 -35.50
CA ILE A 434 -8.07 10.33 -35.39
C ILE A 434 -8.05 11.38 -36.49
N ALA A 435 -7.02 12.22 -36.51
CA ALA A 435 -6.92 13.35 -37.44
C ALA A 435 -5.46 13.83 -37.56
N SER A 436 -5.15 14.54 -38.64
CA SER A 436 -3.88 15.23 -38.82
C SER A 436 -4.07 16.62 -39.39
N ASN A 437 -3.22 17.54 -38.97
CA ASN A 437 -3.07 18.85 -39.57
C ASN A 437 -1.58 19.18 -39.72
N ASP A 438 -1.09 19.19 -40.96
CA ASP A 438 0.32 19.38 -41.31
C ASP A 438 1.22 18.41 -40.50
N ARG A 439 2.09 18.93 -39.62
CA ARG A 439 2.97 18.13 -38.77
C ARG A 439 2.32 17.57 -37.49
N PHE A 440 1.08 17.93 -37.17
CA PHE A 440 0.41 17.50 -35.94
C PHE A 440 -0.56 16.35 -36.23
N GLY A 441 -0.32 15.18 -35.64
CA GLY A 441 -1.22 14.03 -35.69
C GLY A 441 -1.86 13.76 -34.33
N SER A 442 -3.15 13.42 -34.33
CA SER A 442 -3.91 12.99 -33.17
C SER A 442 -4.26 11.52 -33.32
N PHE A 443 -3.97 10.72 -32.29
CA PHE A 443 -4.13 9.28 -32.28
C PHE A 443 -4.75 8.83 -30.95
N GLU A 444 -5.56 7.78 -30.99
CA GLU A 444 -5.91 7.00 -29.79
C GLU A 444 -4.92 5.85 -29.67
N LEU A 445 -4.40 5.63 -28.46
CA LEU A 445 -3.42 4.59 -28.18
C LEU A 445 -4.03 3.60 -27.19
N THR A 446 -4.18 2.35 -27.63
CA THR A 446 -4.62 1.25 -26.78
C THR A 446 -3.40 0.54 -26.20
N LEU A 447 -3.19 0.73 -24.89
CA LEU A 447 -2.11 0.11 -24.12
C LEU A 447 -2.40 -1.37 -23.82
N PRO A 448 -1.36 -2.20 -23.56
CA PRO A 448 -1.53 -3.55 -23.04
C PRO A 448 -2.20 -3.55 -21.64
N PRO A 449 -2.87 -4.65 -21.22
CA PRO A 449 -3.62 -4.73 -19.96
C PRO A 449 -2.77 -4.40 -18.72
N GLU A 450 -1.52 -4.86 -18.70
CA GLU A 450 -0.58 -4.68 -17.59
C GLU A 450 -0.29 -3.19 -17.32
N SER A 451 -0.21 -2.37 -18.38
CA SER A 451 0.03 -0.92 -18.31
C SER A 451 -1.26 -0.08 -18.23
N ASN A 452 -2.42 -0.73 -18.11
CA ASN A 452 -3.74 -0.10 -18.16
C ASN A 452 -4.50 -0.12 -16.82
N GLN A 453 -3.79 -0.42 -15.74
CA GLN A 453 -4.35 -0.52 -14.41
C GLN A 453 -5.03 0.77 -13.93
N VAL A 454 -6.01 0.61 -13.07
CA VAL A 454 -6.79 1.69 -12.46
C VAL A 454 -6.68 1.53 -10.96
N LYS A 455 -6.13 2.54 -10.28
CA LYS A 455 -6.06 2.55 -8.82
C LYS A 455 -7.46 2.74 -8.28
N THR A 456 -7.94 1.73 -7.55
CA THR A 456 -9.31 1.70 -7.04
C THR A 456 -9.32 1.72 -5.52
N THR A 457 -10.20 2.52 -4.93
CA THR A 457 -10.45 2.56 -3.48
C THR A 457 -11.90 2.20 -3.24
N PHE A 458 -12.14 1.24 -2.34
CA PHE A 458 -13.47 0.76 -1.99
C PHE A 458 -13.79 1.10 -0.53
N ILE A 459 -14.94 1.73 -0.29
CA ILE A 459 -15.41 2.14 1.03
C ILE A 459 -16.74 1.43 1.27
N TYR A 460 -16.79 0.55 2.27
CA TYR A 460 -17.99 -0.19 2.64
C TYR A 460 -17.98 -0.58 4.13
N PRO A 461 -19.12 -0.42 4.86
CA PRO A 461 -20.32 0.30 4.43
C PRO A 461 -20.06 1.82 4.35
N ALA A 462 -20.48 2.46 3.26
CA ALA A 462 -20.30 3.88 3.06
C ALA A 462 -21.35 4.68 3.86
N THR A 463 -20.91 5.59 4.72
CA THR A 463 -21.80 6.47 5.49
C THR A 463 -22.32 7.63 4.63
N GLU A 464 -23.39 8.29 5.09
CA GLU A 464 -23.89 9.49 4.40
C GLU A 464 -22.86 10.63 4.39
N TRP A 465 -21.98 10.68 5.40
CA TRP A 465 -20.87 11.62 5.43
C TRP A 465 -19.83 11.32 4.35
N ASP A 466 -19.48 10.05 4.13
CA ASP A 466 -18.56 9.64 3.05
C ASP A 466 -19.14 10.05 1.69
N ILE A 467 -20.43 9.77 1.48
CA ILE A 467 -21.14 10.11 0.24
C ILE A 467 -21.10 11.63 0.01
N GLN A 468 -21.44 12.44 1.01
CA GLN A 468 -21.40 13.90 0.88
C GLN A 468 -19.98 14.44 0.63
N LYS A 469 -18.97 13.87 1.29
CA LYS A 469 -17.56 14.26 1.13
C LYS A 469 -17.06 14.05 -0.30
N TYR A 470 -17.41 12.92 -0.91
CA TYR A 470 -16.93 12.55 -2.23
C TYR A 470 -17.84 13.00 -3.37
N SER A 471 -19.08 13.41 -3.09
CA SER A 471 -20.02 13.93 -4.08
C SER A 471 -19.55 15.24 -4.71
N ARG A 472 -19.86 15.42 -5.99
CA ARG A 472 -19.58 16.65 -6.73
C ARG A 472 -20.40 17.78 -6.14
N GLN A 473 -19.72 18.83 -5.70
CA GLN A 473 -20.37 20.06 -5.26
C GLN A 473 -20.27 21.08 -6.38
N THR A 474 -21.40 21.69 -6.74
CA THR A 474 -21.44 22.78 -7.73
C THR A 474 -20.69 23.98 -7.16
N PRO A 475 -19.59 24.43 -7.81
CA PRO A 475 -18.87 25.61 -7.38
C PRO A 475 -19.51 26.88 -7.97
N PHE A 476 -19.56 27.94 -7.18
CA PHE A 476 -20.06 29.27 -7.57
C PHE A 476 -18.95 30.30 -7.36
N ILE A 477 -18.83 31.26 -8.27
CA ILE A 477 -17.98 32.45 -8.07
C ILE A 477 -18.85 33.53 -7.44
N LEU A 478 -18.50 33.96 -6.23
CA LEU A 478 -19.18 35.04 -5.52
C LEU A 478 -18.30 36.28 -5.49
N TYR A 479 -18.90 37.45 -5.70
CA TYR A 479 -18.22 38.74 -5.66
C TYR A 479 -18.63 39.49 -4.39
N GLU A 480 -17.84 39.34 -3.32
CA GLU A 480 -18.18 39.92 -2.03
C GLU A 480 -17.78 41.40 -1.97
N THR A 481 -18.77 42.29 -1.89
CA THR A 481 -18.53 43.72 -1.66
C THR A 481 -18.15 43.99 -0.19
N PRO A 482 -17.60 45.17 0.13
CA PRO A 482 -17.35 45.56 1.51
C PRO A 482 -18.58 45.49 2.43
N ASP A 483 -19.76 45.77 1.87
CA ASP A 483 -21.01 45.72 2.63
C ASP A 483 -21.48 44.28 2.82
N ASP A 484 -21.32 43.42 1.82
CA ASP A 484 -21.61 41.98 1.96
C ASP A 484 -20.69 41.33 2.99
N TYR A 485 -19.40 41.69 3.02
CA TYR A 485 -18.48 41.21 4.05
C TYR A 485 -18.98 41.57 5.46
N LYS A 486 -19.38 42.82 5.68
CA LYS A 486 -19.85 43.28 7.00
C LYS A 486 -21.18 42.64 7.41
N ASN A 487 -22.11 42.51 6.46
CA ASN A 487 -23.49 42.13 6.76
C ASN A 487 -23.75 40.63 6.66
N ILE A 488 -22.94 39.89 5.89
CA ILE A 488 -23.12 38.45 5.64
C ILE A 488 -21.96 37.69 6.27
N THR A 489 -20.74 37.89 5.75
CA THR A 489 -19.58 37.06 6.12
C THR A 489 -19.19 37.26 7.58
N LEU A 490 -19.06 38.50 8.04
CA LEU A 490 -18.67 38.80 9.42
C LEU A 490 -19.70 38.28 10.42
N ASN A 491 -21.00 38.43 10.12
CA ASN A 491 -22.07 37.88 10.95
C ASN A 491 -22.01 36.35 11.01
N TYR A 492 -21.81 35.70 9.86
CA TYR A 492 -21.59 34.25 9.80
C TYR A 492 -20.40 33.80 10.66
N LEU A 493 -19.26 34.52 10.61
CA LEU A 493 -18.09 34.18 11.43
C LEU A 493 -18.38 34.24 12.92
N LEU A 494 -19.17 35.23 13.34
CA LEU A 494 -19.61 35.37 14.73
C LEU A 494 -20.58 34.25 15.13
N GLU A 495 -21.49 33.84 14.23
CA GLU A 495 -22.43 32.73 14.45
C GLU A 495 -21.71 31.39 14.69
N ILE A 496 -20.68 31.08 13.90
CA ILE A 496 -19.96 29.80 13.99
C ILE A 496 -18.91 29.74 15.11
N ASP A 497 -18.74 30.83 15.86
CA ASP A 497 -17.69 30.98 16.88
C ASP A 497 -16.32 30.53 16.36
N TYR A 498 -15.87 31.18 15.27
CA TYR A 498 -14.66 30.79 14.54
C TYR A 498 -13.42 30.68 15.44
N VAL A 499 -13.38 31.41 16.55
CA VAL A 499 -12.27 31.39 17.52
C VAL A 499 -12.10 30.01 18.15
N LYS A 500 -13.18 29.25 18.39
CA LYS A 500 -13.08 27.86 18.89
C LYS A 500 -12.32 26.95 17.93
N GLN A 501 -12.41 27.21 16.63
CA GLN A 501 -11.72 26.42 15.59
C GLN A 501 -10.22 26.74 15.51
N LEU A 502 -9.76 27.84 16.13
CA LEU A 502 -8.36 28.28 16.14
C LEU A 502 -7.53 27.71 17.30
N LYS A 503 -8.11 26.84 18.14
CA LYS A 503 -7.39 26.26 19.29
C LYS A 503 -6.07 25.59 18.89
N TRP A 504 -6.06 24.87 17.76
CA TRP A 504 -4.84 24.23 17.25
C TRP A 504 -3.79 25.26 16.82
N VAL A 505 -4.20 26.37 16.18
CA VAL A 505 -3.29 27.47 15.79
C VAL A 505 -2.63 28.08 17.02
N TYR A 506 -3.41 28.33 18.08
CA TYR A 506 -2.87 28.90 19.31
C TYR A 506 -1.96 27.92 20.04
N ASN A 507 -2.30 26.62 20.07
CA ASN A 507 -1.40 25.61 20.62
C ASN A 507 -0.08 25.54 19.83
N PHE A 508 -0.14 25.66 18.51
CA PHE A 508 1.03 25.69 17.64
C PHE A 508 1.92 26.92 17.90
N LEU A 509 1.33 28.12 17.92
CA LEU A 509 2.05 29.36 18.24
C LEU A 509 2.62 29.37 19.67
N GLU A 510 1.94 28.75 20.63
CA GLU A 510 2.37 28.63 22.03
C GLU A 510 3.30 27.43 22.29
N LYS A 511 3.72 26.70 21.24
CA LYS A 511 4.60 25.52 21.32
C LYS A 511 4.04 24.36 22.16
N LYS A 512 2.72 24.29 22.30
CA LYS A 512 2.01 23.19 22.97
C LYS A 512 1.78 22.00 22.04
N SER A 513 1.95 22.17 20.73
CA SER A 513 1.84 21.13 19.71
C SER A 513 2.73 21.46 18.50
N GLU A 514 3.30 20.44 17.86
CA GLU A 514 4.03 20.53 16.58
C GLU A 514 5.22 21.52 16.59
N ALA A 515 5.85 21.72 17.75
CA ALA A 515 6.96 22.67 17.91
C ALA A 515 8.23 22.23 17.17
N ASP A 516 8.42 20.92 17.00
CA ASP A 516 9.50 20.25 16.27
C ASP A 516 9.47 20.54 14.76
N ARG A 517 8.29 20.85 14.21
CA ARG A 517 8.10 21.12 12.77
C ARG A 517 8.46 22.54 12.36
N ILE A 518 8.75 23.41 13.31
CA ILE A 518 8.98 24.82 13.05
C ILE A 518 10.32 25.02 12.36
N VAL A 519 10.28 25.60 11.16
CA VAL A 519 11.46 25.87 10.34
C VAL A 519 12.04 27.24 10.66
N PHE A 520 11.19 28.18 11.06
CA PHE A 520 11.59 29.52 11.47
C PHE A 520 10.55 30.14 12.39
N GLU A 521 11.04 30.95 13.32
CA GLU A 521 10.22 31.75 14.22
C GLU A 521 10.84 33.13 14.39
N ASP A 522 10.00 34.14 14.25
CA ASP A 522 10.28 35.51 14.64
C ASP A 522 9.39 35.83 15.86
N ASP A 523 10.01 36.05 17.02
CA ASP A 523 9.34 36.30 18.30
C ASP A 523 8.70 37.70 18.40
N ASP A 524 8.85 38.56 17.38
CA ASP A 524 8.22 39.88 17.40
C ASP A 524 6.69 39.74 17.48
N LYS A 525 6.10 40.34 18.51
CA LYS A 525 4.66 40.23 18.79
C LYS A 525 3.77 40.94 17.78
N LYS A 526 4.32 41.85 16.97
CA LYS A 526 3.59 42.69 16.02
C LYS A 526 3.86 42.28 14.56
N ASN A 527 5.11 42.02 14.22
CA ASN A 527 5.57 41.74 12.86
C ASN A 527 6.20 40.35 12.71
N GLY A 528 6.22 39.56 13.78
CA GLY A 528 6.75 38.20 13.76
C GLY A 528 5.72 37.16 13.33
N PHE A 529 6.24 36.01 12.91
CA PHE A 529 5.48 34.87 12.41
C PHE A 529 6.26 33.57 12.62
N VAL A 530 5.55 32.47 12.55
CA VAL A 530 6.10 31.11 12.57
C VAL A 530 5.95 30.50 11.18
N LEU A 531 7.02 29.92 10.65
CA LEU A 531 7.03 29.19 9.38
C LEU A 531 7.21 27.70 9.64
N ALA A 532 6.29 26.88 9.13
CA ALA A 532 6.38 25.42 9.23
C ALA A 532 5.89 24.72 7.97
N PRO A 533 6.30 23.46 7.71
CA PRO A 533 5.75 22.63 6.65
C PRO A 533 4.24 22.44 6.83
N ASP A 534 3.47 22.58 5.74
CA ASP A 534 2.05 22.23 5.72
C ASP A 534 1.91 20.70 5.86
N LEU A 535 0.81 20.24 6.46
CA LEU A 535 0.51 18.80 6.62
C LEU A 535 0.45 18.05 5.27
N LYS A 536 0.23 18.77 4.17
CA LYS A 536 0.20 18.18 2.82
C LYS A 536 1.59 17.84 2.26
N TRP A 537 2.66 18.32 2.88
CA TRP A 537 4.01 18.09 2.41
C TRP A 537 4.78 17.19 3.39
N ASN A 538 5.34 16.10 2.85
CA ASN A 538 6.10 15.12 3.62
C ASN A 538 7.53 15.57 3.96
N GLY A 539 7.97 16.72 3.45
CA GLY A 539 9.30 17.28 3.70
C GLY A 539 10.43 16.68 2.86
N SER A 540 10.15 15.67 2.02
CA SER A 540 11.16 14.92 1.27
C SER A 540 11.37 15.47 -0.14
N ASN A 541 10.27 15.72 -0.87
CA ASN A 541 10.33 16.19 -2.25
C ASN A 541 10.24 17.73 -2.32
N VAL A 542 11.33 18.39 -2.70
CA VAL A 542 11.38 19.86 -2.85
C VAL A 542 10.47 20.35 -3.99
N ASP A 543 10.19 19.50 -4.99
CA ASP A 543 9.27 19.85 -6.08
C ASP A 543 7.80 19.89 -5.62
N GLU A 544 7.51 19.41 -4.40
CA GLU A 544 6.22 19.51 -3.73
C GLU A 544 6.24 20.45 -2.51
N LEU A 545 7.30 21.27 -2.38
CA LEU A 545 7.49 22.14 -1.21
C LEU A 545 6.23 22.95 -0.89
N TYR A 546 5.77 22.81 0.35
CA TYR A 546 4.63 23.52 0.91
C TYR A 546 4.92 23.94 2.35
N LEU A 547 5.12 25.24 2.55
CA LEU A 547 5.24 25.85 3.87
C LEU A 547 4.05 26.77 4.15
N LEU A 548 3.78 26.98 5.43
CA LEU A 548 2.74 27.85 5.95
C LEU A 548 3.35 28.82 6.95
N ALA A 549 3.21 30.12 6.68
CA ALA A 549 3.58 31.19 7.60
C ALA A 549 2.34 31.64 8.38
N ILE A 550 2.36 31.48 9.70
CA ILE A 550 1.27 31.83 10.62
C ILE A 550 1.74 33.02 11.46
N VAL A 551 0.99 34.12 11.45
CA VAL A 551 1.39 35.35 12.15
C VAL A 551 1.20 35.24 13.67
N ASN A 552 2.04 35.88 14.47
CA ASN A 552 1.90 35.83 15.94
C ASN A 552 0.69 36.63 16.45
N ARG A 553 0.34 37.70 15.74
CA ARG A 553 -0.82 38.54 16.01
C ARG A 553 -2.12 37.75 15.90
N ARG A 554 -3.03 37.93 16.85
CA ARG A 554 -4.31 37.20 16.92
C ARG A 554 -5.51 38.02 16.42
N ASP A 555 -5.28 39.28 16.05
CA ASP A 555 -6.32 40.23 15.65
C ASP A 555 -6.57 40.25 14.13
N LEU A 556 -5.74 39.56 13.34
CA LEU A 556 -5.83 39.51 11.88
C LEU A 556 -6.50 38.21 11.43
N ARG A 557 -7.71 38.30 10.88
CA ARG A 557 -8.52 37.13 10.47
C ARG A 557 -8.25 36.71 9.03
N SER A 558 -8.14 37.69 8.13
CA SER A 558 -7.91 37.49 6.69
C SER A 558 -7.37 38.76 6.04
N VAL A 559 -7.23 38.75 4.71
CA VAL A 559 -6.81 39.93 3.93
C VAL A 559 -7.69 41.16 4.15
N ARG A 560 -8.96 41.00 4.57
CA ARG A 560 -9.89 42.11 4.90
C ARG A 560 -9.39 42.99 6.05
N ASP A 561 -8.56 42.45 6.93
CA ASP A 561 -8.01 43.16 8.08
C ASP A 561 -6.70 43.89 7.77
N LEU A 562 -6.11 43.65 6.59
CA LEU A 562 -4.81 44.24 6.23
C LEU A 562 -4.92 45.72 5.91
N THR A 563 -4.07 46.51 6.56
CA THR A 563 -3.90 47.95 6.30
C THR A 563 -2.42 48.29 6.09
N VAL A 564 -2.12 49.57 5.93
CA VAL A 564 -0.73 50.07 5.88
C VAL A 564 0.10 49.68 7.11
N ASP A 565 -0.54 49.49 8.27
CA ASP A 565 0.13 49.14 9.53
C ASP A 565 0.72 47.73 9.52
N GLU A 566 0.21 46.85 8.66
CA GLU A 566 0.67 45.47 8.48
C GLU A 566 1.75 45.33 7.40
N LEU A 567 2.10 46.39 6.67
CA LEU A 567 3.16 46.31 5.64
C LEU A 567 4.48 45.72 6.15
N PRO A 568 5.02 46.12 7.33
CA PRO A 568 6.25 45.54 7.84
C PRO A 568 6.15 44.03 8.11
N LEU A 569 5.00 43.55 8.61
CA LEU A 569 4.72 42.12 8.80
C LEU A 569 4.72 41.37 7.46
N LEU A 570 4.04 41.92 6.45
CA LEU A 570 3.94 41.27 5.13
C LEU A 570 5.29 41.20 4.40
N GLU A 571 6.08 42.28 4.47
CA GLU A 571 7.42 42.32 3.91
C GLU A 571 8.37 41.37 4.66
N ASN A 572 8.26 41.31 5.99
CA ASN A 572 9.02 40.37 6.81
C ASN A 572 8.72 38.91 6.42
N ILE A 573 7.44 38.54 6.29
CA ILE A 573 7.04 37.19 5.84
C ILE A 573 7.64 36.87 4.47
N ARG A 574 7.54 37.80 3.51
CA ARG A 574 8.06 37.61 2.14
C ARG A 574 9.58 37.38 2.16
N ASP A 575 10.31 38.28 2.80
CA ASP A 575 11.76 38.36 2.71
C ASP A 575 12.43 37.24 3.52
N GLN A 576 11.95 36.99 4.76
CA GLN A 576 12.49 35.91 5.58
C GLN A 576 12.16 34.53 4.98
N SER A 577 10.91 34.31 4.54
CA SER A 577 10.55 33.01 3.93
C SER A 577 11.37 32.74 2.67
N ALA A 578 11.56 33.74 1.80
CA ALA A 578 12.38 33.58 0.60
C ALA A 578 13.85 33.28 0.93
N LYS A 579 14.42 33.98 1.91
CA LYS A 579 15.79 33.76 2.37
C LYS A 579 15.98 32.34 2.91
N LEU A 580 15.09 31.92 3.82
CA LEU A 580 15.16 30.60 4.46
C LEU A 580 14.96 29.46 3.45
N VAL A 581 14.02 29.62 2.52
CA VAL A 581 13.78 28.61 1.50
C VAL A 581 14.98 28.48 0.55
N LYS A 582 15.64 29.60 0.23
CA LYS A 582 16.88 29.57 -0.55
C LYS A 582 18.03 28.89 0.20
N GLU A 583 18.19 29.19 1.49
CA GLU A 583 19.26 28.63 2.33
C GLU A 583 19.05 27.13 2.60
N LYS A 584 17.81 26.71 2.86
CA LYS A 584 17.49 25.33 3.25
C LYS A 584 17.19 24.40 2.07
N TYR A 585 16.56 24.91 1.01
CA TYR A 585 16.04 24.09 -0.09
C TYR A 585 16.57 24.51 -1.47
N GLY A 586 17.44 25.53 -1.56
CA GLY A 586 18.07 25.96 -2.81
C GLY A 586 17.15 26.68 -3.82
N LEU A 587 15.89 26.94 -3.46
CA LEU A 587 14.93 27.62 -4.33
C LEU A 587 15.00 29.14 -4.16
N GLY A 588 15.16 29.87 -5.27
CA GLY A 588 15.09 31.33 -5.28
C GLY A 588 13.66 31.85 -5.12
N GLN A 589 13.51 33.11 -4.70
CA GLN A 589 12.20 33.76 -4.52
C GLN A 589 11.30 33.68 -5.77
N SER A 590 11.88 33.80 -6.97
CA SER A 590 11.14 33.73 -8.24
C SER A 590 10.60 32.34 -8.57
N GLN A 591 11.03 31.31 -7.85
CA GLN A 591 10.54 29.94 -7.96
C GLN A 591 9.42 29.64 -6.95
N LEU A 592 9.05 30.62 -6.12
CA LEU A 592 8.05 30.49 -5.07
C LEU A 592 6.78 31.26 -5.41
N LYS A 593 5.64 30.64 -5.12
CA LYS A 593 4.33 31.27 -5.10
C LYS A 593 3.93 31.50 -3.64
N MET A 594 3.99 32.76 -3.21
CA MET A 594 3.54 33.18 -1.87
C MET A 594 2.17 33.85 -1.97
N TYR A 595 1.16 33.34 -1.26
CA TYR A 595 -0.22 33.82 -1.43
C TYR A 595 -1.13 33.58 -0.22
N PHE A 596 -2.25 34.30 -0.21
CA PHE A 596 -3.36 34.13 0.71
C PHE A 596 -4.52 33.40 0.04
N HIS A 597 -5.26 32.60 0.81
CA HIS A 597 -6.59 32.16 0.41
C HIS A 597 -7.65 33.21 0.76
N TYR A 598 -8.63 33.38 -0.12
CA TYR A 598 -9.85 34.14 0.15
C TYR A 598 -11.09 33.42 -0.41
N GLN A 599 -12.02 32.92 0.41
CA GLN A 599 -11.98 32.85 1.88
C GLN A 599 -10.89 31.90 2.39
N PRO A 600 -10.28 32.15 3.57
CA PRO A 600 -9.29 31.24 4.15
C PRO A 600 -9.95 30.00 4.76
N THR A 601 -9.19 28.91 4.89
CA THR A 601 -9.67 27.67 5.55
C THR A 601 -9.90 27.86 7.05
N PHE A 602 -9.14 28.77 7.67
CA PHE A 602 -9.33 29.19 9.06
C PHE A 602 -9.03 30.70 9.17
N TYR A 603 -9.75 31.40 10.04
CA TYR A 603 -9.72 32.86 10.13
C TYR A 603 -8.67 33.37 11.11
N HIS A 604 -7.42 33.00 10.85
CA HIS A 604 -6.22 33.57 11.43
C HIS A 604 -5.23 33.78 10.29
N LEU A 605 -4.73 34.99 10.10
CA LEU A 605 -3.95 35.34 8.91
C LEU A 605 -2.75 34.41 8.73
N HIS A 606 -2.65 33.81 7.55
CA HIS A 606 -1.57 32.92 7.17
C HIS A 606 -1.21 33.07 5.69
N VAL A 607 0.04 32.80 5.34
CA VAL A 607 0.56 32.85 3.97
C VAL A 607 1.03 31.46 3.58
N HIS A 608 0.56 30.99 2.42
CA HIS A 608 1.05 29.77 1.80
C HIS A 608 2.31 30.09 1.01
N VAL A 609 3.38 29.34 1.21
CA VAL A 609 4.66 29.47 0.50
C VAL A 609 4.91 28.13 -0.20
N VAL A 610 4.67 28.08 -1.50
CA VAL A 610 4.78 26.84 -2.29
C VAL A 610 5.74 27.01 -3.46
N THR A 611 6.35 25.92 -3.92
CA THR A 611 7.11 25.92 -5.18
C THR A 611 6.18 26.06 -6.39
N LEU A 612 6.64 26.76 -7.43
CA LEU A 612 5.90 26.90 -8.70
C LEU A 612 5.74 25.58 -9.46
N LYS A 613 6.55 24.57 -9.15
CA LYS A 613 6.42 23.22 -9.74
C LYS A 613 5.21 22.45 -9.19
N TYR A 614 4.71 22.83 -8.01
CA TYR A 614 3.62 22.14 -7.34
C TYR A 614 2.28 22.81 -7.60
N GLU A 615 1.36 22.08 -8.22
CA GLU A 615 -0.05 22.49 -8.30
C GLU A 615 -0.77 22.14 -6.99
N ALA A 616 -0.61 23.02 -6.00
CA ALA A 616 -1.18 22.81 -4.67
C ALA A 616 -2.70 22.58 -4.70
N PRO A 617 -3.23 21.57 -3.97
CA PRO A 617 -4.66 21.32 -3.88
C PRO A 617 -5.36 22.49 -3.18
N GLY A 618 -6.09 23.25 -3.99
CA GLY A 618 -6.83 24.47 -3.64
C GLY A 618 -7.41 25.03 -4.93
N TRP A 619 -8.60 24.57 -5.29
CA TRP A 619 -9.25 24.79 -6.58
C TRP A 619 -9.28 26.29 -6.96
N GLY A 620 -8.58 26.66 -8.03
CA GLY A 620 -8.88 27.69 -9.06
C GLY A 620 -9.49 29.06 -8.73
N GLY A 621 -9.72 29.43 -7.48
CA GLY A 621 -10.56 30.56 -7.10
C GLY A 621 -9.86 31.55 -6.19
N PHE A 622 -9.20 32.53 -6.78
CA PHE A 622 -8.80 33.80 -6.13
C PHE A 622 -7.80 33.68 -4.96
N SER A 623 -6.69 33.00 -5.20
CA SER A 623 -5.48 33.22 -4.41
C SER A 623 -4.98 34.65 -4.62
N ILE A 624 -4.73 35.39 -3.54
CA ILE A 624 -4.18 36.74 -3.60
C ILE A 624 -2.67 36.64 -3.34
N LEU A 625 -1.84 36.96 -4.34
CA LEU A 625 -0.38 36.91 -4.19
C LEU A 625 0.07 37.90 -3.11
N LEU A 626 1.02 37.48 -2.26
CA LEU A 626 1.55 38.30 -1.17
C LEU A 626 2.12 39.62 -1.69
N GLN A 627 2.90 39.55 -2.78
CA GLN A 627 3.48 40.74 -3.40
C GLN A 627 2.39 41.69 -3.91
N SER A 628 1.35 41.18 -4.56
CA SER A 628 0.21 42.01 -4.99
C SER A 628 -0.53 42.64 -3.80
N ALA A 629 -0.65 41.94 -2.68
CA ALA A 629 -1.26 42.51 -1.47
C ALA A 629 -0.44 43.66 -0.89
N ILE A 630 0.88 43.49 -0.82
CA ILE A 630 1.82 44.55 -0.40
C ILE A 630 1.65 45.77 -1.32
N ASP A 631 1.68 45.57 -2.64
CA ASP A 631 1.58 46.67 -3.62
C ASP A 631 0.21 47.37 -3.56
N ASN A 632 -0.88 46.61 -3.41
CA ASN A 632 -2.22 47.17 -3.25
C ASN A 632 -2.32 48.07 -2.02
N ILE A 633 -1.76 47.64 -0.88
CA ILE A 633 -1.79 48.41 0.37
C ILE A 633 -0.89 49.65 0.27
N LYS A 634 0.30 49.53 -0.35
CA LYS A 634 1.19 50.68 -0.61
C LYS A 634 0.52 51.74 -1.47
N ASN A 635 -0.19 51.32 -2.50
CA ASN A 635 -0.92 52.24 -3.39
C ASN A 635 -2.18 52.81 -2.71
N TYR A 636 -2.88 52.00 -1.91
CA TYR A 636 -4.08 52.42 -1.22
C TYR A 636 -4.21 51.73 0.15
N ALA A 637 -3.93 52.47 1.22
CA ALA A 637 -3.82 51.97 2.58
C ALA A 637 -5.02 51.16 3.10
N LYS A 638 -6.22 51.36 2.53
CA LYS A 638 -7.46 50.66 2.90
C LYS A 638 -8.05 49.85 1.74
N PHE A 639 -7.20 49.28 0.89
CA PHE A 639 -7.62 48.56 -0.31
C PHE A 639 -8.57 47.41 0.00
N TYR A 640 -8.18 46.52 0.90
CA TYR A 640 -8.96 45.31 1.18
C TYR A 640 -10.27 45.58 1.92
N GLN A 641 -10.41 46.71 2.60
CA GLN A 641 -11.68 47.13 3.21
C GLN A 641 -12.66 47.75 2.20
N LYS A 642 -12.20 48.08 0.98
CA LYS A 642 -13.04 48.73 -0.05
C LYS A 642 -13.18 47.94 -1.34
N ALA A 643 -12.26 47.04 -1.63
CA ALA A 643 -12.31 46.19 -2.81
C ALA A 643 -13.45 45.19 -2.73
N THR A 644 -14.08 44.89 -3.86
CA THR A 644 -14.90 43.69 -4.01
C THR A 644 -13.95 42.51 -4.19
N LEU A 645 -14.05 41.51 -3.33
CA LEU A 645 -13.16 40.36 -3.35
C LEU A 645 -13.92 39.13 -3.83
N PRO A 646 -13.52 38.56 -4.97
CA PRO A 646 -14.13 37.32 -5.45
C PRO A 646 -13.63 36.11 -4.64
N PHE A 647 -14.50 35.14 -4.40
CA PHE A 647 -14.15 33.83 -3.84
C PHE A 647 -15.00 32.72 -4.46
N VAL A 648 -14.52 31.47 -4.37
CA VAL A 648 -15.28 30.31 -4.83
C VAL A 648 -16.00 29.67 -3.65
N GLY A 649 -17.34 29.66 -3.69
CA GLY A 649 -18.20 28.97 -2.73
C GLY A 649 -18.68 27.64 -3.28
N LYS A 650 -18.98 26.69 -2.39
CA LYS A 650 -19.64 25.43 -2.75
C LYS A 650 -21.10 25.46 -2.30
N GLU A 651 -22.00 24.86 -3.06
CA GLU A 651 -23.46 24.87 -2.81
C GLU A 651 -23.86 24.47 -1.37
N THR A 652 -23.20 23.46 -0.82
CA THR A 652 -23.48 22.92 0.51
C THR A 652 -22.78 23.69 1.63
N HIS A 653 -21.86 24.60 1.31
CA HIS A 653 -21.13 25.35 2.31
C HIS A 653 -22.04 26.44 2.89
N SER A 654 -22.18 26.45 4.23
CA SER A 654 -23.06 27.36 4.98
C SER A 654 -22.88 28.84 4.64
N LEU A 655 -21.64 29.31 4.48
CA LEU A 655 -21.38 30.69 4.03
C LEU A 655 -21.97 30.95 2.64
N THR A 656 -21.82 30.04 1.68
CA THR A 656 -22.40 30.20 0.34
C THR A 656 -23.93 30.28 0.42
N GLN A 657 -24.55 29.48 1.29
CA GLN A 657 -26.00 29.52 1.53
C GLN A 657 -26.47 30.89 2.03
N LYS A 658 -25.72 31.52 2.94
CA LYS A 658 -26.02 32.89 3.40
C LYS A 658 -25.98 33.92 2.26
N PHE A 659 -25.09 33.73 1.27
CA PHE A 659 -25.06 34.58 0.08
C PHE A 659 -26.25 34.30 -0.86
N PHE A 660 -26.70 33.05 -0.98
CA PHE A 660 -27.94 32.72 -1.70
C PHE A 660 -29.17 33.37 -1.04
N GLU A 661 -29.29 33.26 0.28
CA GLU A 661 -30.37 33.89 1.07
C GLU A 661 -30.40 35.41 0.89
N ALA A 662 -29.23 36.03 0.77
CA ALA A 662 -29.08 37.46 0.52
C ALA A 662 -29.26 37.86 -0.96
N GLY A 663 -29.52 36.92 -1.87
CA GLY A 663 -29.68 37.18 -3.30
C GLY A 663 -28.40 37.67 -3.99
N ARG A 664 -27.24 37.14 -3.59
CA ARG A 664 -25.90 37.56 -4.04
C ARG A 664 -25.17 36.54 -4.92
N VAL A 665 -25.87 35.51 -5.40
CA VAL A 665 -25.32 34.43 -6.26
C VAL A 665 -26.02 34.43 -7.61
#